data_AF-A0AAR2L571-F1
#
_entry.id   AF-A0AAR2L571-F1
#
_cell.length_a   1.000
_cell.length_b   1.000
_cell.length_c   1.000
_cell.angle_alpha   90.00
_cell.angle_beta   90.00
_cell.angle_gamma   90.00
#
_symmetry.space_group_name_H-M   'P 1'
#
loop_
_entity.id
_entity.type
_entity.pdbx_description
1 polymer ?
#
loop_
_entity_poly.entity_id
_entity_poly.type
_entity_poly.pdbx_seq_one_letter_code
_entity_poly.pdbx_strand_id
1 'polypeptide(L)'
;MLQLVSRRPWRCSSAALWRRWCTAAAEAKIQQSSRETRMNPLNIQMLSRNLQEQIFRSSTQEYSEEDVKRSIGHLEAHKLWGKEAVLLPDVELKLPPMYGDDIDSHFRLLAQKQSLPYLEAASQLQQTKLPQMPPKWAWEVGWTQYSLDGECKKVDFPEENALVFDVEVCMAEGHCPTLAVAVSPTAWYSWCSKRLVEERYTWSSQLTLADLIPLETPPNSSRPKNRLWKERLVVGHNVSFDRAHIKEQYLLKGSKMRFLDTMSLHMAISGLTGLQRSLWMANRYRKRQGLHEVKEHMKKLGQRPKGPAIGSWDWVNISSINNLADVHALYVGGDPLEKEPRDIFVKGSMSDVRNNFQELMQYCATDVLATHEVFTEQLSLFMERCPHPVTFAGMLEMGVCYLPVNQSWGRYLEDSQDTFEELQREMKKSLMILADDACQLMQDDRYKEDPWLWDLEWDVQEFKQKKIPMSKRKKAEQEAEKAATASKRESPEKDWDEDPGPPEEEEQGRSDPSRELVERLKGTVSCLPKRRQHMPGYPGWYRKLCARMSEKEKEPWSPGASLISLQMRVTPKLMGLTWDGFPLHYAEKHGWGYLVPGRKDNLDITEDTDGPMCPHRAIETIYREYCEQKGKEQPQCLSSSPSDDLMLTDSSVWQTVEELSLLEAESEDETVPRTVRSRKTQCPYHHGNGPYNDVNIPGCWFFKLPHKDGNENNVGSPFSKDFLPKMEDGTLQAGRGGTNAARALEINKMISFWRNAQKRISSQMVVWLRKGEFPRTVNRHVDYDEEGQYGAILPQVITAGTVTRRAVEPTWLTASNAQRGRVGSELKAMVQVPPGYHLVGADVDSQELWIAAVLGESHFAGMHGCTAFGWMTLQGKKSQGTDLHSRTAEAVGISREHAKVFNYGRIYGAGQPFAERLLMQFNHRLSQHKAACKAKQMYALTKGLRRSWNWHSHV
;
A
#
# COMPACT_ATOMS: atom_id res chain seq x y z
N MET A 1 -17.38 54.06 25.14
CA MET A 1 -18.66 54.75 24.85
C MET A 1 -19.51 53.77 24.05
N LEU A 2 -20.49 53.04 24.62
CA LEU A 2 -21.86 53.49 24.95
C LEU A 2 -22.47 54.20 23.71
N GLN A 3 -23.55 53.78 23.05
CA GLN A 3 -24.83 53.17 23.42
C GLN A 3 -25.59 52.71 22.12
N LEU A 4 -26.42 51.65 22.13
CA LEU A 4 -27.92 51.63 21.99
C LEU A 4 -28.45 52.04 20.57
N VAL A 5 -29.56 51.58 19.96
CA VAL A 5 -30.80 50.90 20.43
C VAL A 5 -31.70 50.48 19.23
N SER A 6 -32.54 49.46 19.48
CA SER A 6 -33.88 49.10 18.91
C SER A 6 -34.12 49.03 17.38
N ARG A 7 -34.68 47.96 16.78
CA ARG A 7 -36.01 47.29 16.92
C ARG A 7 -37.27 48.13 16.63
N ARG A 8 -37.77 48.00 15.37
CA ARG A 8 -39.19 47.96 14.86
C ARG A 8 -40.05 49.24 15.10
N PRO A 9 -41.23 49.50 14.45
CA PRO A 9 -42.16 48.59 13.72
C PRO A 9 -42.89 49.13 12.45
N TRP A 10 -43.60 48.22 11.73
CA TRP A 10 -44.90 48.37 11.02
C TRP A 10 -44.96 49.30 9.76
N ARG A 11 -45.55 48.97 8.61
CA ARG A 11 -46.97 48.62 8.37
C ARG A 11 -47.19 48.17 6.90
N CYS A 12 -48.23 47.36 6.71
CA CYS A 12 -48.79 46.86 5.45
C CYS A 12 -49.44 47.92 4.56
N SER A 13 -49.52 47.65 3.26
CA SER A 13 -50.71 47.94 2.45
C SER A 13 -50.93 46.87 1.37
N SER A 14 -52.18 46.45 1.30
CA SER A 14 -52.82 45.33 0.61
C SER A 14 -53.22 45.59 -0.85
N ALA A 15 -53.31 44.52 -1.65
CA ALA A 15 -54.38 44.23 -2.63
C ALA A 15 -54.19 42.75 -3.09
N ALA A 16 -54.94 41.72 -2.67
CA ALA A 16 -56.37 41.40 -2.74
C ALA A 16 -56.88 40.93 -4.12
N LEU A 17 -57.58 39.77 -4.08
CA LEU A 17 -58.38 39.07 -5.10
C LEU A 17 -57.54 38.08 -5.95
N TRP A 18 -57.72 36.75 -5.88
CA TRP A 18 -58.99 36.01 -6.04
C TRP A 18 -59.12 34.82 -5.07
N ARG A 19 -60.30 34.70 -4.46
CA ARG A 19 -60.81 33.51 -3.77
C ARG A 19 -61.59 32.65 -4.76
N ARG A 20 -61.49 31.32 -4.63
CA ARG A 20 -62.68 30.46 -4.64
C ARG A 20 -62.47 29.30 -3.67
N TRP A 21 -63.23 29.35 -2.57
CA TRP A 21 -63.44 28.26 -1.63
C TRP A 21 -64.48 27.29 -2.18
N CYS A 22 -64.31 26.00 -1.90
CA CYS A 22 -65.38 25.16 -1.39
C CYS A 22 -64.76 24.09 -0.48
N THR A 23 -64.90 24.35 0.81
CA THR A 23 -64.83 23.39 1.91
C THR A 23 -65.85 22.27 1.71
N ALA A 24 -65.39 21.03 1.65
CA ALA A 24 -66.15 19.89 2.11
C ALA A 24 -65.41 19.35 3.34
N ALA A 25 -65.97 19.63 4.52
CA ALA A 25 -65.56 19.01 5.75
C ALA A 25 -65.94 17.52 5.68
N ALA A 26 -64.94 16.66 5.58
CA ALA A 26 -65.06 15.27 6.00
C ALA A 26 -64.20 15.14 7.25
N GLU A 27 -64.87 14.85 8.35
CA GLU A 27 -64.32 14.66 9.68
C GLU A 27 -63.06 13.81 9.63
N ALA A 28 -61.94 14.42 9.99
CA ALA A 28 -60.74 13.68 10.35
C ALA A 28 -61.09 12.86 11.59
N LYS A 29 -61.44 11.59 11.40
CA LYS A 29 -61.29 10.57 12.44
C LYS A 29 -59.82 10.58 12.82
N ILE A 30 -59.50 11.34 13.86
CA ILE A 30 -58.28 11.20 14.64
C ILE A 30 -58.37 9.81 15.26
N GLN A 31 -57.91 8.80 14.52
CA GLN A 31 -57.40 7.60 15.15
C GLN A 31 -56.13 8.05 15.87
N GLN A 32 -56.23 8.16 17.19
CA GLN A 32 -55.08 8.13 18.10
C GLN A 32 -54.32 6.82 17.86
N SER A 33 -53.45 6.79 16.85
CA SER A 33 -52.41 5.79 16.71
C SER A 33 -51.26 6.25 17.60
N SER A 34 -50.91 5.46 18.62
CA SER A 34 -49.82 5.76 19.54
C SER A 34 -48.53 6.17 18.79
N ARG A 35 -47.89 7.25 19.24
CA ARG A 35 -46.56 7.72 18.81
C ARG A 35 -45.45 6.83 19.38
N GLU A 36 -45.68 5.53 19.47
CA GLU A 36 -44.72 4.60 20.04
C GLU A 36 -43.77 4.12 18.95
N THR A 37 -42.48 4.26 19.23
CA THR A 37 -41.39 3.76 18.39
C THR A 37 -41.60 2.26 18.12
N ARG A 38 -41.51 1.86 16.85
CA ARG A 38 -41.77 0.48 16.44
C ARG A 38 -40.62 -0.44 16.89
N MET A 39 -40.94 -1.41 17.73
CA MET A 39 -40.00 -2.41 18.23
C MET A 39 -40.41 -3.82 17.79
N ASN A 40 -39.45 -4.74 17.66
CA ASN A 40 -39.75 -6.17 17.52
C ASN A 40 -39.88 -6.86 18.90
N PRO A 41 -40.26 -8.16 18.97
CA PRO A 41 -40.39 -8.88 20.25
C PRO A 41 -39.12 -8.97 21.10
N LEU A 42 -37.94 -8.67 20.51
CA LEU A 42 -36.65 -8.67 21.19
C LEU A 42 -36.18 -7.26 21.58
N ASN A 43 -37.09 -6.28 21.55
CA ASN A 43 -36.80 -4.86 21.80
C ASN A 43 -35.74 -4.28 20.86
N ILE A 44 -35.68 -4.75 19.61
CA ILE A 44 -34.92 -4.12 18.53
C ILE A 44 -35.76 -3.02 17.89
N GLN A 45 -35.20 -1.82 17.78
CA GLN A 45 -35.83 -0.70 17.08
C GLN A 45 -35.88 -0.98 15.59
N MET A 46 -37.09 -0.96 15.04
CA MET A 46 -37.36 -1.17 13.63
C MET A 46 -37.53 0.18 12.91
N LEU A 47 -37.66 0.14 11.59
CA LEU A 47 -37.97 1.33 10.79
C LEU A 47 -39.22 2.05 11.32
N SER A 48 -39.16 3.38 11.34
CA SER A 48 -40.27 4.26 11.74
C SER A 48 -41.54 3.92 10.95
N ARG A 49 -42.71 4.05 11.60
CA ARG A 49 -44.00 3.64 11.04
C ARG A 49 -44.27 4.27 9.67
N ASN A 50 -44.01 5.57 9.53
CA ASN A 50 -44.15 6.30 8.26
C ASN A 50 -43.37 5.66 7.09
N LEU A 51 -42.14 5.19 7.33
CA LEU A 51 -41.32 4.53 6.32
C LEU A 51 -41.79 3.09 6.08
N GLN A 52 -42.18 2.37 7.13
CA GLN A 52 -42.69 1.01 7.00
C GLN A 52 -43.98 0.94 6.19
N GLU A 53 -44.89 1.90 6.37
CA GLU A 53 -46.12 2.01 5.57
C GLU A 53 -45.82 2.26 4.10
N GLN A 54 -44.83 3.12 3.79
CA GLN A 54 -44.46 3.45 2.42
C GLN A 54 -43.69 2.32 1.70
N ILE A 55 -42.79 1.62 2.40
CA ILE A 55 -41.92 0.59 1.80
C ILE A 55 -42.59 -0.79 1.81
N PHE A 56 -43.26 -1.15 2.91
CA PHE A 56 -43.82 -2.49 3.13
C PHE A 56 -45.35 -2.52 3.11
N ARG A 57 -46.01 -1.40 2.78
CA ARG A 57 -47.48 -1.31 2.63
C ARG A 57 -48.23 -1.83 3.87
N SER A 58 -47.67 -1.54 5.05
CA SER A 58 -48.20 -1.95 6.36
C SER A 58 -48.22 -3.47 6.61
N SER A 59 -47.40 -4.27 5.91
CA SER A 59 -47.26 -5.69 6.24
C SER A 59 -46.72 -5.87 7.66
N THR A 60 -47.47 -6.60 8.48
CA THR A 60 -47.07 -7.00 9.84
C THR A 60 -46.46 -8.39 9.78
N GLN A 61 -45.20 -8.49 10.19
CA GLN A 61 -44.52 -9.76 10.36
C GLN A 61 -45.01 -10.40 11.67
N GLU A 62 -45.56 -11.61 11.58
CA GLU A 62 -45.86 -12.44 12.74
C GLU A 62 -44.63 -13.27 13.12
N TYR A 63 -44.43 -13.47 14.43
CA TYR A 63 -43.31 -14.21 14.99
C TYR A 63 -43.83 -15.36 15.85
N SER A 64 -43.26 -16.56 15.69
CA SER A 64 -43.57 -17.70 16.56
C SER A 64 -43.08 -17.46 17.99
N GLU A 65 -43.91 -17.76 18.99
CA GLU A 65 -43.51 -17.65 20.39
C GLU A 65 -42.31 -18.53 20.74
N GLU A 66 -42.19 -19.70 20.11
CA GLU A 66 -41.08 -20.63 20.31
C GLU A 66 -39.76 -20.00 19.87
N ASP A 67 -39.79 -19.30 18.73
CA ASP A 67 -38.62 -18.63 18.16
C ASP A 67 -38.20 -17.43 19.00
N VAL A 68 -39.16 -16.68 19.53
CA VAL A 68 -38.90 -15.56 20.46
C VAL A 68 -38.25 -16.08 21.73
N LYS A 69 -38.82 -17.11 22.36
CA LYS A 69 -38.26 -17.73 23.59
C LYS A 69 -36.85 -18.28 23.36
N ARG A 70 -36.64 -18.97 22.24
CA ARG A 70 -35.31 -19.47 21.83
C ARG A 70 -34.28 -18.37 21.67
N SER A 71 -34.68 -17.25 21.07
CA SER A 71 -33.82 -16.08 20.87
C SER A 71 -33.48 -15.39 22.20
N ILE A 72 -34.47 -15.22 23.08
CA ILE A 72 -34.25 -14.68 24.44
C ILE A 72 -33.27 -15.56 25.20
N GLY A 73 -33.48 -16.87 25.25
CA GLY A 73 -32.57 -17.81 25.94
C GLY A 73 -31.14 -17.77 25.37
N HIS A 74 -30.99 -17.58 24.05
CA HIS A 74 -29.68 -17.38 23.43
C HIS A 74 -29.02 -16.07 23.87
N LEU A 75 -29.76 -14.95 23.87
CA LEU A 75 -29.24 -13.64 24.29
C LEU A 75 -28.90 -13.61 25.79
N GLU A 76 -29.66 -14.31 26.63
CA GLU A 76 -29.38 -14.49 28.06
C GLU A 76 -28.07 -15.26 28.28
N ALA A 77 -27.86 -16.36 27.55
CA ALA A 77 -26.61 -17.13 27.61
C ALA A 77 -25.36 -16.27 27.26
N HIS A 78 -25.53 -15.29 26.39
CA HIS A 78 -24.48 -14.34 26.00
C HIS A 78 -24.44 -13.05 26.85
N LYS A 79 -25.28 -12.92 27.90
CA LYS A 79 -25.38 -11.75 28.77
C LYS A 79 -25.67 -10.45 27.99
N LEU A 80 -26.59 -10.52 27.03
CA LEU A 80 -27.01 -9.40 26.18
C LEU A 80 -28.48 -9.01 26.39
N TRP A 81 -29.33 -9.94 26.85
CA TRP A 81 -30.73 -9.65 27.16
C TRP A 81 -30.88 -8.61 28.28
N GLY A 82 -31.88 -7.74 28.17
CA GLY A 82 -32.20 -6.71 29.18
C GLY A 82 -31.25 -5.50 29.21
N LYS A 83 -30.30 -5.39 28.28
CA LYS A 83 -29.42 -4.21 28.19
C LYS A 83 -30.10 -3.05 27.46
N GLU A 84 -29.88 -1.83 27.94
CA GLU A 84 -30.47 -0.62 27.37
C GLU A 84 -29.94 -0.30 25.96
N ALA A 85 -30.83 -0.25 24.97
CA ALA A 85 -30.56 0.29 23.64
C ALA A 85 -30.73 1.81 23.62
N VAL A 86 -29.93 2.53 22.81
CA VAL A 86 -30.24 3.95 22.52
C VAL A 86 -31.33 3.93 21.46
N LEU A 87 -32.47 4.55 21.76
CA LEU A 87 -33.51 4.78 20.76
C LEU A 87 -33.10 5.97 19.89
N LEU A 88 -33.13 5.75 18.58
CA LEU A 88 -33.00 6.82 17.59
C LEU A 88 -34.35 7.52 17.43
N PRO A 89 -34.38 8.84 17.15
CA PRO A 89 -35.63 9.53 16.90
C PRO A 89 -36.31 8.99 15.64
N ASP A 90 -37.64 8.94 15.67
CA ASP A 90 -38.41 8.54 14.49
C ASP A 90 -38.25 9.54 13.34
N VAL A 91 -38.17 9.01 12.11
CA VAL A 91 -38.00 9.80 10.90
C VAL A 91 -39.31 9.84 10.12
N GLU A 92 -39.78 11.05 9.83
CA GLU A 92 -40.92 11.30 8.94
C GLU A 92 -40.39 11.79 7.58
N LEU A 93 -40.25 10.87 6.63
CA LEU A 93 -39.75 11.17 5.29
C LEU A 93 -40.74 10.66 4.24
N LYS A 94 -41.16 11.54 3.35
CA LYS A 94 -41.99 11.18 2.20
C LYS A 94 -41.12 10.66 1.06
N LEU A 95 -41.14 9.36 0.82
CA LEU A 95 -40.44 8.70 -0.27
C LEU A 95 -41.18 8.89 -1.61
N PRO A 96 -40.45 8.91 -2.74
CA PRO A 96 -41.08 8.86 -4.07
C PRO A 96 -41.81 7.51 -4.27
N PRO A 97 -42.80 7.47 -5.19
CA PRO A 97 -43.55 6.24 -5.45
C PRO A 97 -42.62 5.13 -5.96
N MET A 98 -42.79 3.92 -5.43
CA MET A 98 -42.05 2.76 -5.88
C MET A 98 -42.54 2.30 -7.26
N TYR A 99 -41.61 1.91 -8.15
CA TYR A 99 -41.92 1.29 -9.44
C TYR A 99 -42.53 -0.13 -9.34
N GLY A 100 -42.17 -0.89 -8.30
CA GLY A 100 -42.59 -2.28 -8.10
C GLY A 100 -43.45 -2.46 -6.85
N ASP A 101 -43.90 -3.70 -6.63
CA ASP A 101 -44.77 -4.07 -5.51
C ASP A 101 -44.03 -4.37 -4.21
N ASP A 102 -42.77 -4.76 -4.33
CA ASP A 102 -41.83 -4.98 -3.23
C ASP A 102 -40.46 -4.36 -3.56
N ILE A 103 -39.52 -4.47 -2.63
CA ILE A 103 -38.18 -3.90 -2.78
C ILE A 103 -37.41 -4.56 -3.95
N ASP A 104 -37.48 -5.88 -4.10
CA ASP A 104 -36.73 -6.60 -5.14
C ASP A 104 -37.24 -6.25 -6.55
N SER A 105 -38.55 -6.32 -6.77
CA SER A 105 -39.21 -5.91 -8.01
C SER A 105 -38.96 -4.43 -8.33
N HIS A 106 -38.98 -3.55 -7.31
CA HIS A 106 -38.64 -2.14 -7.48
C HIS A 106 -37.22 -1.97 -8.05
N PHE A 107 -36.21 -2.61 -7.43
CA PHE A 107 -34.83 -2.50 -7.88
C PHE A 107 -34.58 -3.19 -9.23
N ARG A 108 -35.28 -4.30 -9.52
CA ARG A 108 -35.24 -4.94 -10.86
C ARG A 108 -35.77 -4.01 -11.95
N LEU A 109 -36.95 -3.45 -11.75
CA LEU A 109 -37.57 -2.53 -12.72
C LEU A 109 -36.77 -1.24 -12.88
N LEU A 110 -36.24 -0.71 -11.78
CA LEU A 110 -35.36 0.46 -11.80
C LEU A 110 -34.10 0.20 -12.63
N ALA A 111 -33.40 -0.90 -12.33
CA ALA A 111 -32.19 -1.27 -13.04
C ALA A 111 -32.46 -1.54 -14.52
N GLN A 112 -33.52 -2.30 -14.84
CA GLN A 112 -33.94 -2.54 -16.22
C GLN A 112 -34.18 -1.23 -16.97
N LYS A 113 -34.96 -0.29 -16.40
CA LYS A 113 -35.21 1.00 -17.06
C LYS A 113 -33.93 1.81 -17.29
N GLN A 114 -32.99 1.78 -16.35
CA GLN A 114 -31.72 2.50 -16.46
C GLN A 114 -30.77 1.86 -17.47
N SER A 115 -30.70 0.53 -17.50
CA SER A 115 -29.70 -0.19 -18.29
C SER A 115 -30.19 -0.66 -19.66
N LEU A 116 -31.51 -0.72 -19.91
CA LEU A 116 -32.09 -1.27 -21.14
C LEU A 116 -31.53 -0.63 -22.42
N PRO A 117 -31.40 0.71 -22.57
CA PRO A 117 -30.85 1.29 -23.79
C PRO A 117 -29.42 0.82 -24.08
N TYR A 118 -28.63 0.61 -23.04
CA TYR A 118 -27.26 0.11 -23.15
C TYR A 118 -27.22 -1.39 -23.43
N LEU A 119 -28.15 -2.16 -22.86
CA LEU A 119 -28.26 -3.58 -23.14
C LEU A 119 -28.70 -3.83 -24.59
N GLU A 120 -29.66 -3.06 -25.11
CA GLU A 120 -30.07 -3.13 -26.51
C GLU A 120 -28.90 -2.79 -27.45
N ALA A 121 -28.15 -1.74 -27.13
CA ALA A 121 -26.94 -1.37 -27.86
C ALA A 121 -25.85 -2.47 -27.80
N ALA A 122 -25.65 -3.10 -26.64
CA ALA A 122 -24.74 -4.23 -26.45
C ALA A 122 -25.16 -5.44 -27.28
N SER A 123 -26.45 -5.81 -27.25
CA SER A 123 -27.01 -6.93 -28.02
C SER A 123 -26.94 -6.68 -29.52
N GLN A 124 -27.17 -5.45 -29.99
CA GLN A 124 -26.98 -5.10 -31.40
C GLN A 124 -25.53 -5.29 -31.83
N LEU A 125 -24.57 -4.85 -31.01
CA LEU A 125 -23.14 -5.01 -31.28
C LEU A 125 -22.70 -6.49 -31.26
N GLN A 126 -23.30 -7.31 -30.39
CA GLN A 126 -23.06 -8.76 -30.29
C GLN A 126 -23.58 -9.53 -31.52
N GLN A 127 -24.75 -9.15 -32.05
CA GLN A 127 -25.42 -9.88 -33.13
C GLN A 127 -24.92 -9.48 -34.54
N THR A 128 -24.29 -8.32 -34.67
CA THR A 128 -23.89 -7.80 -35.99
C THR A 128 -22.53 -8.34 -36.39
N LYS A 129 -22.40 -8.80 -37.64
CA LYS A 129 -21.10 -9.11 -38.24
C LYS A 129 -20.37 -7.81 -38.58
N LEU A 130 -19.15 -7.65 -38.05
CA LEU A 130 -18.36 -6.44 -38.27
C LEU A 130 -17.99 -6.22 -39.75
N PRO A 131 -17.85 -4.95 -40.19
CA PRO A 131 -17.33 -4.62 -41.51
C PRO A 131 -15.88 -5.11 -41.68
N GLN A 132 -15.46 -5.32 -42.94
CA GLN A 132 -14.07 -5.69 -43.23
C GLN A 132 -13.12 -4.57 -42.79
N MET A 133 -12.03 -4.96 -42.12
CA MET A 133 -11.00 -4.05 -41.67
C MET A 133 -10.30 -3.38 -42.86
N PRO A 134 -10.07 -2.06 -42.82
CA PRO A 134 -9.43 -1.35 -43.92
C PRO A 134 -7.96 -1.79 -44.08
N PRO A 135 -7.46 -1.96 -45.31
CA PRO A 135 -6.08 -2.39 -45.56
C PRO A 135 -5.05 -1.28 -45.36
N LYS A 136 -5.49 -0.01 -45.34
CA LYS A 136 -4.62 1.15 -45.16
C LYS A 136 -5.33 2.22 -44.35
N TRP A 137 -4.61 2.79 -43.38
CA TRP A 137 -5.13 3.80 -42.46
C TRP A 137 -4.72 5.20 -42.92
N ALA A 138 -5.59 6.18 -42.66
CA ALA A 138 -5.44 7.56 -43.11
C ALA A 138 -4.56 8.34 -42.13
N TRP A 139 -3.58 9.07 -42.66
CA TRP A 139 -2.70 9.95 -41.89
C TRP A 139 -3.32 11.36 -41.83
N GLU A 140 -4.41 11.52 -41.09
CA GLU A 140 -5.13 12.79 -40.96
C GLU A 140 -5.52 13.07 -39.52
N VAL A 141 -5.40 14.35 -39.12
CA VAL A 141 -5.80 14.81 -37.79
C VAL A 141 -7.31 14.66 -37.57
N GLY A 142 -7.69 14.05 -36.45
CA GLY A 142 -9.07 13.82 -36.05
C GLY A 142 -9.61 12.48 -36.53
N TRP A 143 -10.94 12.35 -36.57
CA TRP A 143 -11.60 11.10 -36.94
C TRP A 143 -11.74 10.92 -38.45
N THR A 144 -11.40 9.72 -38.91
CA THR A 144 -11.69 9.23 -40.26
C THR A 144 -12.57 7.99 -40.18
N GLN A 145 -13.68 7.99 -40.92
CA GLN A 145 -14.61 6.88 -41.06
C GLN A 145 -14.27 6.08 -42.33
N TYR A 146 -14.30 4.75 -42.21
CA TYR A 146 -14.14 3.81 -43.30
C TYR A 146 -15.45 3.05 -43.49
N SER A 147 -16.15 3.36 -44.59
CA SER A 147 -17.43 2.75 -44.94
C SER A 147 -17.26 1.37 -45.58
N LEU A 148 -18.35 0.61 -45.65
CA LEU A 148 -18.42 -0.68 -46.35
C LEU A 148 -18.08 -0.59 -47.84
N ASP A 149 -18.34 0.57 -48.45
CA ASP A 149 -18.07 0.85 -49.87
C ASP A 149 -16.60 1.19 -50.15
N GLY A 150 -15.75 1.22 -49.10
CA GLY A 150 -14.34 1.60 -49.19
C GLY A 150 -14.09 3.11 -49.21
N GLU A 151 -15.15 3.93 -49.14
CA GLU A 151 -15.00 5.39 -49.04
C GLU A 151 -14.49 5.80 -47.65
N CYS A 152 -13.45 6.64 -47.65
CA CYS A 152 -12.87 7.25 -46.47
C CYS A 152 -13.42 8.68 -46.30
N LYS A 153 -14.04 8.98 -45.15
CA LYS A 153 -14.66 10.28 -44.88
C LYS A 153 -14.19 10.85 -43.56
N LYS A 154 -13.80 12.12 -43.54
CA LYS A 154 -13.51 12.86 -42.30
C LYS A 154 -14.80 13.15 -41.54
N VAL A 155 -14.83 12.83 -40.26
CA VAL A 155 -15.98 13.04 -39.37
C VAL A 155 -15.55 13.75 -38.09
N ASP A 156 -16.49 14.37 -37.37
CA ASP A 156 -16.20 15.01 -36.09
C ASP A 156 -16.07 13.99 -34.95
N PHE A 157 -16.90 12.95 -34.98
CA PHE A 157 -16.96 11.83 -34.03
C PHE A 157 -17.88 10.72 -34.61
N PRO A 158 -17.80 9.46 -34.15
CA PRO A 158 -18.70 8.37 -34.58
C PRO A 158 -20.17 8.62 -34.21
N GLU A 159 -21.15 8.34 -35.07
CA GLU A 159 -22.57 8.65 -34.83
C GLU A 159 -23.38 7.51 -34.19
N GLU A 160 -22.79 6.32 -34.15
CA GLU A 160 -23.42 5.07 -33.71
C GLU A 160 -23.64 4.97 -32.20
N ASN A 161 -24.59 4.13 -31.81
CA ASN A 161 -24.98 3.93 -30.41
C ASN A 161 -24.02 3.00 -29.64
N ALA A 162 -23.36 2.09 -30.33
CA ALA A 162 -22.45 1.11 -29.76
C ALA A 162 -21.16 1.07 -30.57
N LEU A 163 -20.02 1.07 -29.88
CA LEU A 163 -18.71 1.00 -30.49
C LEU A 163 -17.73 0.24 -29.59
N VAL A 164 -16.83 -0.52 -30.20
CA VAL A 164 -15.63 -1.04 -29.53
C VAL A 164 -14.51 -0.05 -29.78
N PHE A 165 -13.75 0.31 -28.75
CA PHE A 165 -12.79 1.42 -28.81
C PHE A 165 -11.56 1.13 -27.97
N ASP A 166 -10.41 1.53 -28.51
CA ASP A 166 -9.09 1.41 -27.89
C ASP A 166 -8.24 2.65 -28.21
N VAL A 167 -7.43 3.08 -27.24
CA VAL A 167 -6.57 4.27 -27.34
C VAL A 167 -5.14 3.93 -26.98
N GLU A 168 -4.20 4.36 -27.83
CA GLU A 168 -2.78 4.26 -27.58
C GLU A 168 -2.13 5.61 -27.27
N VAL A 169 -1.18 5.57 -26.32
CA VAL A 169 -0.50 6.74 -25.75
C VAL A 169 1.00 6.52 -25.76
N CYS A 170 1.76 7.44 -26.37
CA CYS A 170 3.22 7.45 -26.27
C CYS A 170 3.65 7.93 -24.88
N MET A 171 3.97 6.99 -23.99
CA MET A 171 4.25 7.25 -22.57
C MET A 171 5.51 8.09 -22.34
N ALA A 172 6.45 8.09 -23.29
CA ALA A 172 7.66 8.92 -23.24
C ALA A 172 7.36 10.42 -23.41
N GLU A 173 6.25 10.76 -24.06
CA GLU A 173 5.88 12.13 -24.46
C GLU A 173 4.74 12.71 -23.59
N GLY A 174 4.21 11.94 -22.64
CA GLY A 174 3.21 12.36 -21.66
C GLY A 174 1.91 11.56 -21.69
N HIS A 175 0.82 12.19 -21.26
CA HIS A 175 -0.50 11.55 -21.07
C HIS A 175 -1.51 11.84 -22.19
N CYS A 176 -1.06 12.37 -23.34
CA CYS A 176 -1.98 12.72 -24.41
C CYS A 176 -2.25 11.54 -25.35
N PRO A 177 -3.50 11.36 -25.79
CA PRO A 177 -3.83 10.32 -26.76
C PRO A 177 -3.04 10.54 -28.05
N THR A 178 -2.48 9.45 -28.59
CA THR A 178 -1.66 9.46 -29.80
C THR A 178 -2.43 8.91 -30.99
N LEU A 179 -3.00 7.71 -30.83
CA LEU A 179 -3.85 7.03 -31.80
C LEU A 179 -5.08 6.47 -31.10
N ALA A 180 -6.18 6.32 -31.84
CA ALA A 180 -7.28 5.49 -31.39
C ALA A 180 -7.96 4.80 -32.58
N VAL A 181 -8.50 3.62 -32.33
CA VAL A 181 -9.30 2.86 -33.30
C VAL A 181 -10.65 2.56 -32.68
N ALA A 182 -11.69 2.66 -33.50
CA ALA A 182 -13.01 2.20 -33.11
C ALA A 182 -13.66 1.39 -34.23
N VAL A 183 -14.54 0.46 -33.85
CA VAL A 183 -15.41 -0.24 -34.79
C VAL A 183 -16.85 -0.18 -34.31
N SER A 184 -17.75 0.12 -35.22
CA SER A 184 -19.20 0.07 -35.03
C SER A 184 -19.80 -1.06 -35.88
N PRO A 185 -21.09 -1.38 -35.71
CA PRO A 185 -21.79 -2.30 -36.60
C PRO A 185 -21.76 -1.90 -38.09
N THR A 186 -21.48 -0.63 -38.40
CA THR A 186 -21.57 -0.06 -39.76
C THR A 186 -20.23 0.35 -40.36
N ALA A 187 -19.24 0.74 -39.56
CA ALA A 187 -17.97 1.28 -40.07
C ALA A 187 -16.79 1.10 -39.10
N TRP A 188 -15.58 1.16 -39.66
CA TRP A 188 -14.34 1.33 -38.90
C TRP A 188 -14.00 2.82 -38.77
N TYR A 189 -13.28 3.17 -37.72
CA TYR A 189 -12.85 4.53 -37.43
C TYR A 189 -11.39 4.56 -36.97
N SER A 190 -10.65 5.55 -37.44
CA SER A 190 -9.32 5.90 -36.92
C SER A 190 -9.31 7.33 -36.42
N TRP A 191 -8.56 7.57 -35.36
CA TRP A 191 -8.30 8.91 -34.84
C TRP A 191 -6.79 9.13 -34.73
N CYS A 192 -6.29 10.22 -35.32
CA CYS A 192 -4.90 10.64 -35.14
C CYS A 192 -4.83 11.96 -34.38
N SER A 193 -3.92 11.99 -33.41
CA SER A 193 -3.60 13.21 -32.65
C SER A 193 -2.93 14.26 -33.53
N LYS A 194 -3.22 15.54 -33.24
CA LYS A 194 -2.49 16.68 -33.83
C LYS A 194 -0.98 16.54 -33.64
N ARG A 195 -0.56 16.02 -32.49
CA ARG A 195 0.85 15.86 -32.09
C ARG A 195 1.59 14.86 -32.96
N LEU A 196 0.88 13.83 -33.42
CA LEU A 196 1.48 12.80 -34.26
C LEU A 196 1.74 13.35 -35.66
N VAL A 197 0.77 14.07 -36.23
CA VAL A 197 0.79 14.53 -37.62
C VAL A 197 1.58 15.84 -37.80
N GLU A 198 1.55 16.75 -36.83
CA GLU A 198 2.24 18.04 -36.93
C GLU A 198 3.70 17.95 -36.41
N GLU A 199 4.67 18.37 -37.24
CA GLU A 199 6.10 18.32 -36.88
C GLU A 199 6.53 19.37 -35.84
N ARG A 200 5.83 20.51 -35.79
CA ARG A 200 6.13 21.65 -34.88
C ARG A 200 4.99 21.88 -33.90
N TYR A 201 4.78 20.93 -33.00
CA TYR A 201 3.79 21.08 -31.93
C TYR A 201 4.46 21.55 -30.64
N THR A 202 4.02 22.68 -30.09
CA THR A 202 4.50 23.19 -28.80
C THR A 202 3.63 22.66 -27.67
N TRP A 203 4.27 22.10 -26.65
CA TRP A 203 3.60 21.48 -25.52
C TRP A 203 3.05 22.53 -24.54
N SER A 204 1.79 22.39 -24.16
CA SER A 204 1.30 22.92 -22.89
C SER A 204 1.57 21.89 -21.81
N SER A 205 2.14 22.30 -20.68
CA SER A 205 2.28 21.46 -19.48
C SER A 205 0.92 21.08 -18.89
N GLN A 206 -0.13 21.82 -19.23
CA GLN A 206 -1.50 21.62 -18.76
C GLN A 206 -2.38 21.00 -19.85
N LEU A 207 -2.98 19.86 -19.53
CA LEU A 207 -3.97 19.18 -20.35
C LEU A 207 -5.31 19.93 -20.34
N THR A 208 -5.89 20.09 -21.53
CA THR A 208 -7.22 20.68 -21.71
C THR A 208 -8.13 19.77 -22.53
N LEU A 209 -9.43 20.06 -22.59
CA LEU A 209 -10.38 19.29 -23.41
C LEU A 209 -10.02 19.22 -24.90
N ALA A 210 -9.21 20.18 -25.41
CA ALA A 210 -8.80 20.21 -26.80
C ALA A 210 -7.72 19.17 -27.16
N ASP A 211 -7.04 18.61 -26.14
CA ASP A 211 -6.02 17.57 -26.28
C ASP A 211 -6.62 16.15 -26.29
N LEU A 212 -7.91 16.01 -25.99
CA LEU A 212 -8.61 14.74 -25.81
C LEU A 212 -9.44 14.32 -27.03
N ILE A 213 -9.83 13.05 -27.07
CA ILE A 213 -10.60 12.45 -28.16
C ILE A 213 -12.08 12.82 -28.00
N PRO A 214 -12.71 13.48 -29.00
CA PRO A 214 -14.15 13.73 -28.98
C PRO A 214 -14.94 12.48 -29.43
N LEU A 215 -15.95 12.06 -28.68
CA LEU A 215 -16.84 10.96 -29.11
C LEU A 215 -18.32 11.35 -29.23
N GLU A 216 -18.71 12.52 -28.72
CA GLU A 216 -20.13 12.94 -28.73
C GLU A 216 -20.34 14.36 -29.22
N THR A 217 -19.31 15.20 -29.16
CA THR A 217 -19.36 16.61 -29.50
C THR A 217 -18.23 17.00 -30.44
N PRO A 218 -18.44 17.97 -31.35
CA PRO A 218 -17.35 18.49 -32.18
C PRO A 218 -16.19 19.02 -31.33
N PRO A 219 -14.94 19.02 -31.83
CA PRO A 219 -13.74 19.40 -31.06
C PRO A 219 -13.86 20.72 -30.29
N ASN A 220 -14.49 21.74 -30.88
CA ASN A 220 -14.62 23.09 -30.29
C ASN A 220 -15.93 23.34 -29.52
N SER A 221 -16.76 22.32 -29.31
CA SER A 221 -18.03 22.44 -28.57
C SER A 221 -18.02 21.58 -27.31
N SER A 222 -18.55 22.09 -26.21
CA SER A 222 -18.78 21.31 -24.98
C SER A 222 -20.25 20.91 -24.82
N ARG A 223 -21.08 21.13 -25.87
CA ARG A 223 -22.51 20.87 -25.85
C ARG A 223 -22.94 20.09 -27.10
N PRO A 224 -23.90 19.14 -26.95
CA PRO A 224 -24.47 18.44 -28.10
C PRO A 224 -25.33 19.38 -28.94
N LYS A 225 -25.41 19.12 -30.26
CA LYS A 225 -26.12 19.95 -31.25
C LYS A 225 -27.58 20.27 -30.84
N ASN A 226 -28.27 19.30 -30.23
CA ASN A 226 -29.68 19.44 -29.80
C ASN A 226 -29.86 19.67 -28.28
N ARG A 227 -28.79 19.96 -27.53
CA ARG A 227 -28.78 20.03 -26.05
C ARG A 227 -29.25 18.76 -25.32
N LEU A 228 -29.45 17.67 -26.04
CA LEU A 228 -29.84 16.36 -25.53
C LEU A 228 -28.68 15.39 -25.76
N TRP A 229 -28.28 14.69 -24.69
CA TRP A 229 -27.33 13.60 -24.76
C TRP A 229 -28.04 12.32 -25.22
N LYS A 230 -27.42 11.61 -26.15
CA LYS A 230 -27.86 10.30 -26.64
C LYS A 230 -27.26 9.21 -25.77
N GLU A 231 -28.02 8.16 -25.46
CA GLU A 231 -27.50 6.96 -24.81
C GLU A 231 -26.51 6.26 -25.75
N ARG A 232 -25.28 6.06 -25.28
CA ARG A 232 -24.20 5.39 -26.05
C ARG A 232 -23.44 4.40 -25.17
N LEU A 233 -23.06 3.28 -25.77
CA LEU A 233 -22.24 2.26 -25.13
C LEU A 233 -20.88 2.18 -25.81
N VAL A 234 -19.83 2.23 -25.00
CA VAL A 234 -18.46 1.95 -25.44
C VAL A 234 -17.99 0.66 -24.77
N VAL A 235 -17.51 -0.27 -25.58
CA VAL A 235 -16.90 -1.52 -25.10
C VAL A 235 -15.39 -1.43 -25.31
N GLY A 236 -14.61 -1.83 -24.32
CA GLY A 236 -13.15 -1.85 -24.40
C GLY A 236 -12.56 -2.90 -23.48
N HIS A 237 -11.26 -3.17 -23.63
CA HIS A 237 -10.52 -4.02 -22.71
C HIS A 237 -9.67 -3.13 -21.80
N ASN A 238 -9.91 -3.18 -20.48
CA ASN A 238 -9.40 -2.15 -19.56
C ASN A 238 -9.87 -0.73 -19.93
N VAL A 239 -11.15 -0.62 -20.32
CA VAL A 239 -11.78 0.58 -20.87
C VAL A 239 -11.64 1.85 -20.00
N SER A 240 -11.34 1.68 -18.71
CA SER A 240 -11.12 2.80 -17.80
C SER A 240 -9.89 3.65 -18.19
N PHE A 241 -8.89 3.04 -18.84
CA PHE A 241 -7.74 3.73 -19.41
C PHE A 241 -8.16 4.54 -20.65
N ASP A 242 -8.89 3.93 -21.58
CA ASP A 242 -9.40 4.59 -22.79
C ASP A 242 -10.34 5.74 -22.44
N ARG A 243 -11.20 5.52 -21.44
CA ARG A 243 -12.15 6.50 -20.90
C ARG A 243 -11.45 7.79 -20.47
N ALA A 244 -10.27 7.66 -19.84
CA ALA A 244 -9.52 8.82 -19.39
C ALA A 244 -9.12 9.74 -20.55
N HIS A 245 -9.10 9.27 -21.80
CA HIS A 245 -8.72 10.07 -22.95
C HIS A 245 -9.92 10.62 -23.74
N ILE A 246 -11.16 10.41 -23.26
CA ILE A 246 -12.38 10.90 -23.89
C ILE A 246 -12.76 12.26 -23.31
N LYS A 247 -12.91 13.23 -24.21
CA LYS A 247 -13.19 14.64 -23.90
C LYS A 247 -14.43 14.84 -23.03
N GLU A 248 -15.58 14.26 -23.43
CA GLU A 248 -16.87 14.53 -22.80
C GLU A 248 -16.98 13.98 -21.37
N GLN A 249 -16.11 13.05 -20.99
CA GLN A 249 -16.10 12.43 -19.67
C GLN A 249 -15.59 13.39 -18.57
N TYR A 250 -14.93 14.48 -18.94
CA TYR A 250 -14.47 15.52 -18.01
C TYR A 250 -15.49 16.63 -17.76
N LEU A 251 -16.62 16.62 -18.49
CA LEU A 251 -17.68 17.61 -18.29
C LEU A 251 -18.37 17.38 -16.94
N LEU A 252 -18.53 18.47 -16.16
CA LEU A 252 -19.14 18.43 -14.82
C LEU A 252 -20.53 17.81 -14.80
N LYS A 253 -21.33 18.05 -15.86
CA LYS A 253 -22.56 17.30 -16.12
C LYS A 253 -22.24 16.25 -17.17
N GLY A 254 -22.02 15.02 -16.70
CA GLY A 254 -21.65 13.90 -17.56
C GLY A 254 -22.68 13.61 -18.65
N SER A 255 -22.21 13.02 -19.73
CA SER A 255 -23.05 12.55 -20.81
C SER A 255 -23.81 11.26 -20.43
N LYS A 256 -24.63 10.78 -21.36
CA LYS A 256 -25.29 9.47 -21.25
C LYS A 256 -24.46 8.36 -21.88
N MET A 257 -23.16 8.56 -22.08
CA MET A 257 -22.24 7.50 -22.46
C MET A 257 -21.95 6.60 -21.25
N ARG A 258 -21.93 5.28 -21.48
CA ARG A 258 -21.52 4.27 -20.49
C ARG A 258 -20.49 3.34 -21.09
N PHE A 259 -19.69 2.74 -20.22
CA PHE A 259 -18.55 1.91 -20.60
C PHE A 259 -18.74 0.50 -20.07
N LEU A 260 -18.37 -0.48 -20.89
CA LEU A 260 -18.36 -1.88 -20.52
C LEU A 260 -16.97 -2.46 -20.77
N ASP A 261 -16.41 -3.05 -19.72
CA ASP A 261 -15.04 -3.53 -19.70
C ASP A 261 -14.99 -5.05 -19.82
N THR A 262 -14.42 -5.57 -20.91
CA THR A 262 -14.25 -7.02 -21.11
C THR A 262 -13.29 -7.63 -20.08
N MET A 263 -12.34 -6.86 -19.55
CA MET A 263 -11.49 -7.33 -18.46
C MET A 263 -12.32 -7.56 -17.18
N SER A 264 -13.18 -6.60 -16.81
CA SER A 264 -14.09 -6.73 -15.68
C SER A 264 -15.09 -7.88 -15.86
N LEU A 265 -15.64 -8.06 -17.06
CA LEU A 265 -16.53 -9.20 -17.38
C LEU A 265 -15.81 -10.53 -17.21
N HIS A 266 -14.60 -10.68 -17.76
CA HIS A 266 -13.77 -11.85 -17.57
C HIS A 266 -13.55 -12.17 -16.08
N MET A 267 -13.18 -11.16 -15.29
CA MET A 267 -12.93 -11.33 -13.86
C MET A 267 -14.18 -11.78 -13.09
N ALA A 268 -15.37 -11.33 -13.50
CA ALA A 268 -16.63 -11.73 -12.91
C ALA A 268 -17.08 -13.16 -13.27
N ILE A 269 -16.66 -13.66 -14.45
CA ILE A 269 -17.00 -14.99 -14.98
C ILE A 269 -15.95 -16.03 -14.55
N SER A 270 -14.67 -15.81 -14.90
CA SER A 270 -13.56 -16.76 -14.80
C SER A 270 -12.33 -16.18 -14.11
N GLY A 271 -12.48 -15.19 -13.23
CA GLY A 271 -11.34 -14.57 -12.53
C GLY A 271 -10.60 -15.49 -11.56
N LEU A 272 -9.29 -15.25 -11.39
CA LEU A 272 -8.43 -15.99 -10.46
C LEU A 272 -8.19 -15.27 -9.14
N THR A 273 -8.15 -16.01 -8.03
CA THR A 273 -7.66 -15.49 -6.74
C THR A 273 -6.15 -15.23 -6.81
N GLY A 274 -5.61 -14.43 -5.87
CA GLY A 274 -4.18 -14.10 -5.85
C GLY A 274 -3.28 -15.35 -5.82
N LEU A 275 -3.61 -16.34 -4.99
CA LEU A 275 -2.87 -17.60 -4.94
C LEU A 275 -3.01 -18.37 -6.26
N GLN A 276 -4.24 -18.54 -6.77
CA GLN A 276 -4.46 -19.26 -8.03
C GLN A 276 -3.74 -18.58 -9.21
N ARG A 277 -3.68 -17.25 -9.25
CA ARG A 277 -2.92 -16.52 -10.27
C ARG A 277 -1.44 -16.88 -10.21
N SER A 278 -0.82 -16.90 -9.03
CA SER A 278 0.56 -17.35 -8.86
C SER A 278 0.77 -18.80 -9.30
N LEU A 279 -0.19 -19.69 -9.02
CA LEU A 279 -0.16 -21.09 -9.45
C LEU A 279 -0.28 -21.25 -10.96
N TRP A 280 -1.21 -20.51 -11.58
CA TRP A 280 -1.43 -20.49 -13.02
C TRP A 280 -0.18 -20.03 -13.75
N MET A 281 0.45 -18.95 -13.28
CA MET A 281 1.71 -18.42 -13.80
C MET A 281 2.85 -19.44 -13.71
N ALA A 282 3.00 -20.10 -12.56
CA ALA A 282 4.04 -21.10 -12.37
C ALA A 282 3.87 -22.30 -13.33
N ASN A 283 2.61 -22.68 -13.60
CA ASN A 283 2.30 -23.78 -14.51
C ASN A 283 2.58 -23.42 -15.98
N ARG A 284 2.05 -22.28 -16.48
CA ARG A 284 2.24 -21.86 -17.89
C ARG A 284 3.68 -21.47 -18.21
N TYR A 285 4.36 -20.74 -17.33
CA TYR A 285 5.74 -20.29 -17.58
C TYR A 285 6.82 -21.32 -17.23
N ARG A 286 6.47 -22.59 -16.93
CA ARG A 286 7.39 -23.71 -16.66
C ARG A 286 8.50 -23.40 -15.64
N LYS A 287 8.29 -22.47 -14.70
CA LYS A 287 9.24 -22.24 -13.60
C LYS A 287 9.06 -23.33 -12.55
N ARG A 288 9.86 -24.40 -12.64
CA ARG A 288 9.88 -25.56 -11.71
C ARG A 288 9.95 -25.17 -10.22
N GLN A 289 10.49 -24.00 -9.90
CA GLN A 289 10.70 -23.50 -8.54
C GLN A 289 9.38 -23.18 -7.81
N GLY A 290 8.42 -22.51 -8.47
CA GLY A 290 7.12 -22.18 -7.85
C GLY A 290 6.23 -23.39 -7.62
N LEU A 291 6.39 -24.45 -8.43
CA LEU A 291 5.65 -25.70 -8.28
C LEU A 291 6.10 -26.49 -7.04
N HIS A 292 7.37 -26.37 -6.63
CA HIS A 292 7.94 -27.06 -5.48
C HIS A 292 7.51 -26.41 -4.16
N GLU A 293 7.60 -25.09 -4.06
CA GLU A 293 7.18 -24.30 -2.89
C GLU A 293 5.69 -24.51 -2.57
N VAL A 294 4.86 -24.67 -3.60
CA VAL A 294 3.42 -24.91 -3.48
C VAL A 294 3.11 -26.35 -3.08
N LYS A 295 3.82 -27.34 -3.63
CA LYS A 295 3.68 -28.74 -3.19
C LYS A 295 4.03 -28.88 -1.70
N GLU A 296 5.01 -28.13 -1.22
CA GLU A 296 5.32 -28.03 0.20
C GLU A 296 4.24 -27.30 0.98
N HIS A 297 3.64 -26.23 0.45
CA HIS A 297 2.55 -25.51 1.11
C HIS A 297 1.28 -26.36 1.22
N MET A 298 0.91 -27.11 0.17
CA MET A 298 -0.21 -28.07 0.20
C MET A 298 0.06 -29.25 1.14
N LYS A 299 1.30 -29.75 1.22
CA LYS A 299 1.71 -30.72 2.24
C LYS A 299 1.57 -30.16 3.66
N LYS A 300 1.95 -28.90 3.87
CA LYS A 300 1.82 -28.20 5.17
C LYS A 300 0.37 -27.93 5.59
N LEU A 301 -0.57 -27.82 4.63
CA LEU A 301 -2.00 -27.60 4.89
C LEU A 301 -2.77 -28.85 5.35
N GLY A 302 -2.13 -30.04 5.40
CA GLY A 302 -2.62 -31.21 6.15
C GLY A 302 -3.99 -31.79 5.73
N GLN A 303 -4.58 -31.37 4.61
CA GLN A 303 -5.86 -31.92 4.15
C GLN A 303 -5.63 -32.89 2.98
N ARG A 304 -5.72 -34.20 3.27
CA ARG A 304 -6.09 -35.18 2.24
C ARG A 304 -7.59 -35.01 1.96
N PRO A 305 -8.03 -34.63 0.75
CA PRO A 305 -9.45 -34.61 0.44
C PRO A 305 -9.94 -36.05 0.25
N LYS A 306 -10.83 -36.51 1.14
CA LYS A 306 -11.70 -37.65 0.85
C LYS A 306 -12.87 -37.12 0.01
N GLY A 307 -12.70 -37.10 -1.30
CA GLY A 307 -13.70 -36.69 -2.29
C GLY A 307 -13.30 -37.16 -3.68
N PRO A 308 -14.20 -37.13 -4.68
CA PRO A 308 -13.89 -37.55 -6.05
C PRO A 308 -12.73 -36.71 -6.59
N ALA A 309 -11.75 -37.36 -7.20
CA ALA A 309 -10.58 -36.72 -7.78
C ALA A 309 -10.96 -35.97 -9.07
N ILE A 310 -11.60 -34.82 -8.93
CA ILE A 310 -11.49 -33.76 -9.94
C ILE A 310 -10.02 -33.36 -9.95
N GLY A 311 -9.36 -33.37 -11.11
CA GLY A 311 -7.94 -33.07 -11.21
C GLY A 311 -7.66 -31.74 -10.53
N SER A 312 -6.73 -31.74 -9.57
CA SER A 312 -6.34 -30.57 -8.74
C SER A 312 -5.99 -29.29 -9.53
N TRP A 313 -5.88 -29.41 -10.86
CA TRP A 313 -5.46 -28.39 -11.81
C TRP A 313 -6.43 -28.15 -12.98
N ASP A 314 -7.58 -28.82 -13.04
CA ASP A 314 -8.53 -28.68 -14.17
C ASP A 314 -9.04 -27.24 -14.33
N TRP A 315 -9.08 -26.49 -13.22
CA TRP A 315 -9.46 -25.07 -13.20
C TRP A 315 -8.48 -24.15 -13.97
N VAL A 316 -7.24 -24.59 -14.22
CA VAL A 316 -6.25 -23.81 -14.99
C VAL A 316 -6.66 -23.66 -16.45
N ASN A 317 -7.39 -24.64 -16.99
CA ASN A 317 -7.77 -24.67 -18.40
C ASN A 317 -9.05 -23.86 -18.68
N ILE A 318 -9.82 -23.52 -17.66
CA ILE A 318 -11.10 -22.78 -17.75
C ILE A 318 -10.98 -21.32 -17.31
N SER A 319 -9.76 -20.86 -17.05
CA SER A 319 -9.48 -19.53 -16.51
C SER A 319 -8.13 -19.02 -17.02
N SER A 320 -7.96 -17.70 -16.99
CA SER A 320 -6.76 -17.03 -17.51
C SER A 320 -6.41 -15.79 -16.68
N ILE A 321 -5.35 -15.10 -17.10
CA ILE A 321 -4.96 -13.81 -16.55
C ILE A 321 -5.72 -12.73 -17.30
N ASN A 322 -5.85 -11.58 -16.67
CA ASN A 322 -6.61 -10.44 -17.13
C ASN A 322 -6.15 -9.77 -18.44
N ASN A 323 -5.02 -10.14 -19.06
CA ASN A 323 -4.57 -9.44 -20.29
C ASN A 323 -5.34 -9.92 -21.52
N LEU A 324 -5.54 -9.03 -22.50
CA LEU A 324 -6.37 -9.31 -23.68
C LEU A 324 -5.94 -10.60 -24.40
N ALA A 325 -4.64 -10.80 -24.63
CA ALA A 325 -4.12 -11.99 -25.32
C ALA A 325 -4.49 -13.31 -24.60
N ASP A 326 -4.35 -13.38 -23.28
CA ASP A 326 -4.69 -14.57 -22.49
C ASP A 326 -6.21 -14.76 -22.35
N VAL A 327 -6.99 -13.67 -22.38
CA VAL A 327 -8.45 -13.69 -22.37
C VAL A 327 -9.00 -14.15 -23.73
N HIS A 328 -8.49 -13.59 -24.84
CA HIS A 328 -8.84 -13.97 -26.20
C HIS A 328 -8.53 -15.45 -26.46
N ALA A 329 -7.33 -15.90 -26.07
CA ALA A 329 -6.95 -17.31 -26.16
C ALA A 329 -7.84 -18.26 -25.34
N LEU A 330 -8.51 -17.77 -24.28
CA LEU A 330 -9.41 -18.58 -23.45
C LEU A 330 -10.79 -18.73 -24.09
N TYR A 331 -11.39 -17.64 -24.58
CA TYR A 331 -12.78 -17.62 -25.06
C TYR A 331 -12.90 -17.91 -26.55
N VAL A 332 -12.00 -17.36 -27.36
CA VAL A 332 -12.05 -17.44 -28.83
C VAL A 332 -11.05 -18.47 -29.34
N GLY A 333 -9.84 -18.49 -28.76
CA GLY A 333 -8.72 -19.26 -29.28
C GLY A 333 -8.10 -18.64 -30.53
N GLY A 334 -7.25 -19.39 -31.24
CA GLY A 334 -6.57 -18.93 -32.45
C GLY A 334 -5.11 -18.51 -32.24
N ASP A 335 -4.59 -17.73 -33.19
CA ASP A 335 -3.19 -17.28 -33.17
C ASP A 335 -2.95 -16.26 -32.04
N PRO A 336 -1.81 -16.33 -31.34
CA PRO A 336 -1.52 -15.39 -30.25
C PRO A 336 -1.43 -13.95 -30.75
N LEU A 337 -2.11 -13.04 -30.06
CA LEU A 337 -1.94 -11.60 -30.29
C LEU A 337 -0.48 -11.18 -30.04
N GLU A 338 0.10 -10.46 -30.99
CA GLU A 338 1.47 -9.98 -30.93
C GLU A 338 1.62 -8.88 -29.88
N LYS A 339 2.64 -8.97 -29.02
CA LYS A 339 2.86 -8.02 -27.92
C LYS A 339 3.94 -6.98 -28.19
N GLU A 340 4.74 -7.18 -29.24
CA GLU A 340 5.93 -6.39 -29.53
C GLU A 340 5.63 -4.97 -30.04
N PRO A 341 4.61 -4.71 -30.90
CA PRO A 341 4.32 -3.36 -31.38
C PRO A 341 3.98 -2.36 -30.25
N ARG A 342 3.34 -2.85 -29.18
CA ARG A 342 2.98 -2.08 -27.99
C ARG A 342 4.20 -1.46 -27.28
N ASP A 343 5.36 -2.11 -27.33
CA ASP A 343 6.56 -1.60 -26.67
C ASP A 343 7.04 -0.27 -27.29
N ILE A 344 6.66 0.03 -28.54
CA ILE A 344 6.94 1.32 -29.17
C ILE A 344 6.19 2.46 -28.47
N PHE A 345 4.94 2.26 -28.06
CA PHE A 345 4.19 3.27 -27.29
C PHE A 345 4.73 3.44 -25.86
N VAL A 346 5.24 2.37 -25.26
CA VAL A 346 5.71 2.39 -23.87
C VAL A 346 7.13 2.94 -23.73
N LYS A 347 8.04 2.56 -24.64
CA LYS A 347 9.48 2.85 -24.55
C LYS A 347 10.01 3.70 -25.71
N GLY A 348 9.30 3.74 -26.82
CA GLY A 348 9.71 4.49 -28.02
C GLY A 348 9.40 5.98 -27.93
N SER A 349 9.84 6.71 -28.96
CA SER A 349 9.59 8.14 -29.14
C SER A 349 8.44 8.41 -30.11
N MET A 350 7.93 9.64 -30.17
CA MET A 350 6.92 10.02 -31.16
C MET A 350 7.40 9.79 -32.60
N SER A 351 8.70 9.94 -32.87
CA SER A 351 9.29 9.68 -34.19
C SER A 351 9.20 8.20 -34.59
N ASP A 352 9.36 7.29 -33.63
CA ASP A 352 9.23 5.85 -33.89
C ASP A 352 7.77 5.49 -34.23
N VAL A 353 6.81 6.11 -33.53
CA VAL A 353 5.37 5.98 -33.84
C VAL A 353 5.06 6.49 -35.25
N ARG A 354 5.65 7.61 -35.68
CA ARG A 354 5.48 8.14 -37.05
C ARG A 354 6.02 7.18 -38.10
N ASN A 355 7.20 6.61 -37.86
CA ASN A 355 7.86 5.71 -38.82
C ASN A 355 7.09 4.38 -39.00
N ASN A 356 6.47 3.88 -37.93
CA ASN A 356 5.77 2.59 -37.92
C ASN A 356 4.24 2.73 -37.92
N PHE A 357 3.69 3.85 -38.39
CA PHE A 357 2.27 4.18 -38.23
C PHE A 357 1.30 3.11 -38.73
N GLN A 358 1.50 2.59 -39.95
CA GLN A 358 0.55 1.64 -40.53
C GLN A 358 0.52 0.32 -39.75
N GLU A 359 1.68 -0.14 -39.29
CA GLU A 359 1.81 -1.34 -38.45
C GLU A 359 1.13 -1.12 -37.09
N LEU A 360 1.36 0.03 -36.47
CA LEU A 360 0.76 0.37 -35.17
C LEU A 360 -0.76 0.54 -35.26
N MET A 361 -1.29 1.15 -36.33
CA MET A 361 -2.73 1.24 -36.55
C MET A 361 -3.37 -0.13 -36.77
N GLN A 362 -2.68 -1.01 -37.51
CA GLN A 362 -3.11 -2.37 -37.75
C GLN A 362 -3.13 -3.19 -36.44
N TYR A 363 -2.12 -2.99 -35.59
CA TYR A 363 -2.07 -3.54 -34.25
C TYR A 363 -3.28 -3.08 -33.41
N CYS A 364 -3.54 -1.77 -33.31
CA CYS A 364 -4.68 -1.23 -32.56
C CYS A 364 -6.02 -1.78 -33.08
N ALA A 365 -6.18 -1.88 -34.40
CA ALA A 365 -7.39 -2.42 -35.00
C ALA A 365 -7.59 -3.92 -34.71
N THR A 366 -6.49 -4.68 -34.61
CA THR A 366 -6.52 -6.10 -34.25
C THR A 366 -6.90 -6.28 -32.78
N ASP A 367 -6.40 -5.43 -31.88
CA ASP A 367 -6.81 -5.41 -30.47
C ASP A 367 -8.30 -5.06 -30.29
N VAL A 368 -8.81 -4.09 -31.06
CA VAL A 368 -10.24 -3.75 -31.11
C VAL A 368 -11.09 -4.92 -31.61
N LEU A 369 -10.64 -5.61 -32.68
CA LEU A 369 -11.30 -6.80 -33.20
C LEU A 369 -11.34 -7.93 -32.16
N ALA A 370 -10.20 -8.26 -31.56
CA ALA A 370 -10.10 -9.27 -30.52
C ALA A 370 -10.98 -8.93 -29.30
N THR A 371 -11.07 -7.64 -28.95
CA THR A 371 -11.96 -7.16 -27.88
C THR A 371 -13.44 -7.39 -28.23
N HIS A 372 -13.85 -7.17 -29.48
CA HIS A 372 -15.22 -7.47 -29.94
C HIS A 372 -15.54 -8.96 -29.87
N GLU A 373 -14.63 -9.81 -30.34
CA GLU A 373 -14.82 -11.27 -30.32
C GLU A 373 -14.95 -11.78 -28.88
N VAL A 374 -14.06 -11.33 -27.99
CA VAL A 374 -14.12 -11.65 -26.55
C VAL A 374 -15.42 -11.16 -25.93
N PHE A 375 -15.83 -9.92 -26.22
CA PHE A 375 -17.08 -9.35 -25.71
C PHE A 375 -18.30 -10.19 -26.14
N THR A 376 -18.31 -10.64 -27.39
CA THR A 376 -19.41 -11.41 -27.98
C THR A 376 -19.66 -12.71 -27.20
N GLU A 377 -18.60 -13.42 -26.82
CA GLU A 377 -18.69 -14.63 -26.00
C GLU A 377 -19.01 -14.31 -24.52
N GLN A 378 -18.39 -13.26 -23.96
CA GLN A 378 -18.51 -12.94 -22.54
C GLN A 378 -19.88 -12.40 -22.14
N LEU A 379 -20.55 -11.61 -22.98
CA LEU A 379 -21.80 -10.95 -22.60
C LEU A 379 -22.88 -11.97 -22.19
N SER A 380 -23.04 -13.03 -22.99
CA SER A 380 -24.01 -14.10 -22.72
C SER A 380 -23.68 -14.84 -21.41
N LEU A 381 -22.42 -15.23 -21.24
CA LEU A 381 -21.93 -15.91 -20.03
C LEU A 381 -22.08 -15.03 -18.78
N PHE A 382 -21.83 -13.73 -18.92
CA PHE A 382 -22.01 -12.78 -17.83
C PHE A 382 -23.48 -12.71 -17.39
N MET A 383 -24.40 -12.61 -18.34
CA MET A 383 -25.84 -12.56 -18.03
C MET A 383 -26.35 -13.85 -17.39
N GLU A 384 -25.80 -15.01 -17.77
CA GLU A 384 -26.11 -16.29 -17.11
C GLU A 384 -25.58 -16.33 -15.67
N ARG A 385 -24.34 -15.86 -15.45
CA ARG A 385 -23.70 -15.88 -14.12
C ARG A 385 -24.18 -14.77 -13.18
N CYS A 386 -24.67 -13.66 -13.74
CA CYS A 386 -25.15 -12.49 -13.01
C CYS A 386 -26.56 -12.09 -13.52
N PRO A 387 -27.59 -12.91 -13.27
CA PRO A 387 -28.92 -12.72 -13.87
C PRO A 387 -29.67 -11.50 -13.32
N HIS A 388 -29.22 -10.92 -12.21
CA HIS A 388 -29.89 -9.77 -11.60
C HIS A 388 -29.47 -8.46 -12.32
N PRO A 389 -30.43 -7.68 -12.88
CA PRO A 389 -30.13 -6.52 -13.73
C PRO A 389 -29.38 -5.40 -13.01
N VAL A 390 -29.53 -5.30 -11.67
CA VAL A 390 -28.78 -4.33 -10.85
C VAL A 390 -27.27 -4.53 -10.97
N THR A 391 -26.78 -5.75 -11.19
CA THR A 391 -25.34 -5.99 -11.36
C THR A 391 -24.81 -5.28 -12.59
N PHE A 392 -25.51 -5.45 -13.72
CA PHE A 392 -25.15 -4.80 -14.98
C PHE A 392 -25.29 -3.27 -14.88
N ALA A 393 -26.42 -2.77 -14.38
CA ALA A 393 -26.64 -1.33 -14.19
C ALA A 393 -25.60 -0.70 -13.26
N GLY A 394 -25.27 -1.37 -12.15
CA GLY A 394 -24.26 -0.93 -11.20
C GLY A 394 -22.86 -0.85 -11.81
N MET A 395 -22.47 -1.84 -12.63
CA MET A 395 -21.19 -1.81 -13.34
C MET A 395 -21.10 -0.62 -14.31
N LEU A 396 -22.18 -0.31 -15.04
CA LEU A 396 -22.21 0.84 -15.95
C LEU A 396 -22.01 2.17 -15.20
N GLU A 397 -22.67 2.36 -14.04
CA GLU A 397 -22.53 3.59 -13.24
C GLU A 397 -21.16 3.68 -12.55
N MET A 398 -20.64 2.56 -12.04
CA MET A 398 -19.29 2.51 -11.45
C MET A 398 -18.18 2.85 -12.45
N GLY A 399 -18.41 2.60 -13.74
CA GLY A 399 -17.47 2.95 -14.82
C GLY A 399 -17.33 4.45 -15.06
N VAL A 400 -18.24 5.29 -14.55
CA VAL A 400 -18.28 6.75 -14.83
C VAL A 400 -17.89 7.59 -13.60
N CYS A 401 -17.00 7.07 -12.76
CA CYS A 401 -16.46 7.83 -11.62
C CYS A 401 -15.80 9.15 -12.07
N TYR A 402 -15.97 10.20 -11.27
CA TYR A 402 -15.52 11.56 -11.54
C TYR A 402 -15.04 12.23 -10.24
N LEU A 403 -13.83 12.79 -10.24
CA LEU A 403 -13.28 13.51 -9.09
C LEU A 403 -12.96 14.95 -9.48
N PRO A 404 -13.75 15.94 -9.03
CA PRO A 404 -13.44 17.34 -9.29
C PRO A 404 -12.24 17.77 -8.46
N VAL A 405 -11.37 18.58 -9.07
CA VAL A 405 -10.20 19.17 -8.44
C VAL A 405 -10.09 20.65 -8.82
N ASN A 406 -9.33 21.40 -8.05
CA ASN A 406 -9.00 22.79 -8.37
C ASN A 406 -7.50 23.03 -8.17
N GLN A 407 -7.08 24.30 -8.21
CA GLN A 407 -5.70 24.72 -7.97
C GLN A 407 -5.04 24.17 -6.69
N SER A 408 -5.83 23.74 -5.69
CA SER A 408 -5.30 23.11 -4.49
C SER A 408 -4.56 21.81 -4.79
N TRP A 409 -4.86 21.14 -5.91
CA TRP A 409 -4.19 19.91 -6.32
C TRP A 409 -2.70 20.14 -6.62
N GLY A 410 -2.39 21.15 -7.45
CA GLY A 410 -1.00 21.51 -7.78
C GLY A 410 -0.22 21.91 -6.54
N ARG A 411 -0.80 22.79 -5.73
CA ARG A 411 -0.23 23.21 -4.45
C ARG A 411 0.01 22.04 -3.50
N TYR A 412 -0.93 21.10 -3.39
CA TYR A 412 -0.77 19.93 -2.54
C TYR A 412 0.38 19.03 -2.97
N LEU A 413 0.57 18.84 -4.29
CA LEU A 413 1.69 18.07 -4.81
C LEU A 413 3.02 18.75 -4.48
N GLU A 414 3.12 20.05 -4.72
CA GLU A 414 4.31 20.87 -4.43
C GLU A 414 4.60 20.89 -2.93
N ASP A 415 3.66 21.35 -2.09
CA ASP A 415 3.81 21.46 -0.64
C ASP A 415 4.18 20.09 0.00
N SER A 416 3.56 18.99 -0.46
CA SER A 416 3.86 17.64 0.04
C SER A 416 5.24 17.15 -0.40
N GLN A 417 5.65 17.45 -1.63
CA GLN A 417 6.95 17.05 -2.16
C GLN A 417 8.08 17.87 -1.50
N ASP A 418 7.90 19.17 -1.35
CA ASP A 418 8.85 20.06 -0.68
C ASP A 418 9.05 19.67 0.77
N THR A 419 7.95 19.46 1.51
CA THR A 419 7.99 18.97 2.90
C THR A 419 8.69 17.62 2.99
N PHE A 420 8.43 16.71 2.05
CA PHE A 420 9.10 15.41 1.99
C PHE A 420 10.61 15.56 1.79
N GLU A 421 11.05 16.41 0.87
CA GLU A 421 12.46 16.66 0.57
C GLU A 421 13.18 17.37 1.72
N GLU A 422 12.52 18.34 2.37
CA GLU A 422 13.03 18.99 3.59
C GLU A 422 13.26 18.00 4.72
N LEU A 423 12.25 17.19 5.03
CA LEU A 423 12.34 16.15 6.05
C LEU A 423 13.40 15.11 5.68
N GLN A 424 13.51 14.72 4.41
CA GLN A 424 14.56 13.80 3.96
C GLN A 424 15.96 14.40 4.14
N ARG A 425 16.13 15.70 3.85
CA ARG A 425 17.39 16.43 4.10
C ARG A 425 17.70 16.53 5.59
N GLU A 426 16.72 16.86 6.43
CA GLU A 426 16.86 16.92 7.90
C GLU A 426 17.26 15.55 8.47
N MET A 427 16.58 14.49 8.05
CA MET A 427 16.90 13.11 8.44
C MET A 427 18.31 12.72 8.01
N LYS A 428 18.70 13.03 6.76
CA LYS A 428 20.05 12.76 6.25
C LYS A 428 21.11 13.48 7.09
N LYS A 429 20.90 14.76 7.42
CA LYS A 429 21.80 15.53 8.29
C LYS A 429 21.89 14.93 9.69
N SER A 430 20.76 14.52 10.27
CA SER A 430 20.71 13.87 11.59
C SER A 430 21.52 12.57 11.59
N LEU A 431 21.39 11.76 10.52
CA LEU A 431 22.17 10.53 10.35
C LEU A 431 23.66 10.79 10.13
N MET A 432 24.02 11.85 9.39
CA MET A 432 25.41 12.26 9.22
C MET A 432 26.04 12.62 10.57
N ILE A 433 25.37 13.43 11.39
CA ILE A 433 25.86 13.79 12.73
C ILE A 433 26.07 12.54 13.58
N LEU A 434 25.13 11.59 13.57
CA LEU A 434 25.27 10.32 14.30
C LEU A 434 26.47 9.49 13.83
N ALA A 435 26.74 9.47 12.52
CA ALA A 435 27.89 8.77 11.96
C ALA A 435 29.21 9.44 12.37
N ASP A 436 29.25 10.77 12.35
CA ASP A 436 30.41 11.58 12.73
C ASP A 436 30.71 11.44 14.23
N ASP A 437 29.66 11.52 15.09
CA ASP A 437 29.75 11.31 16.54
C ASP A 437 30.20 9.88 16.86
N ALA A 438 29.69 8.87 16.16
CA ALA A 438 30.13 7.50 16.31
C ALA A 438 31.62 7.35 15.94
N CYS A 439 32.09 8.01 14.88
CA CYS A 439 33.50 7.96 14.49
C CYS A 439 34.44 8.53 15.58
N GLN A 440 33.99 9.47 16.41
CA GLN A 440 34.78 10.00 17.53
C GLN A 440 35.07 8.95 18.60
N LEU A 441 34.24 7.89 18.72
CA LEU A 441 34.43 6.79 19.68
C LEU A 441 35.67 5.93 19.39
N MET A 442 36.33 6.14 18.24
CA MET A 442 37.65 5.58 17.96
C MET A 442 38.73 6.14 18.90
N GLN A 443 38.53 7.36 19.42
CA GLN A 443 39.42 7.93 20.44
C GLN A 443 39.25 7.11 21.74
N ASP A 444 40.37 6.62 22.27
CA ASP A 444 40.46 5.80 23.49
C ASP A 444 39.73 4.44 23.42
N ASP A 445 39.48 3.89 22.22
CA ASP A 445 38.82 2.59 22.02
C ASP A 445 37.41 2.46 22.65
N ARG A 446 36.74 3.59 22.92
CA ARG A 446 35.42 3.64 23.58
C ARG A 446 34.32 2.89 22.85
N TYR A 447 34.48 2.67 21.54
CA TYR A 447 33.56 1.88 20.73
C TYR A 447 33.43 0.41 21.20
N LYS A 448 34.43 -0.14 21.91
CA LYS A 448 34.40 -1.50 22.46
C LYS A 448 33.37 -1.66 23.57
N GLU A 449 33.04 -0.57 24.28
CA GLU A 449 32.03 -0.55 25.33
C GLU A 449 30.61 -0.29 24.79
N ASP A 450 30.49 0.16 23.52
CA ASP A 450 29.19 0.48 22.91
C ASP A 450 28.47 -0.79 22.42
N PRO A 451 27.24 -1.06 22.90
CA PRO A 451 26.50 -2.28 22.56
C PRO A 451 26.09 -2.47 21.09
N TRP A 452 26.09 -1.41 20.28
CA TRP A 452 25.68 -1.45 18.88
C TRP A 452 26.86 -1.38 17.91
N LEU A 453 27.98 -0.76 18.30
CA LEU A 453 29.07 -0.40 17.40
C LEU A 453 30.34 -1.26 17.56
N TRP A 454 30.43 -2.08 18.61
CA TRP A 454 31.59 -2.93 18.91
C TRP A 454 31.98 -3.91 17.80
N ASP A 455 31.00 -4.36 17.00
CA ASP A 455 31.16 -5.38 15.95
C ASP A 455 31.39 -4.78 14.53
N LEU A 456 31.62 -3.47 14.43
CA LEU A 456 31.90 -2.80 13.16
C LEU A 456 33.38 -2.87 12.76
N GLU A 457 33.67 -2.61 11.47
CA GLU A 457 35.04 -2.58 10.93
C GLU A 457 35.80 -1.30 11.33
N TRP A 458 36.49 -1.31 12.47
CA TRP A 458 37.25 -0.17 12.99
C TRP A 458 38.66 -0.01 12.42
N ASP A 459 39.10 -0.94 11.55
CA ASP A 459 40.44 -0.91 10.95
C ASP A 459 40.71 0.37 10.14
N VAL A 460 41.82 1.03 10.46
CA VAL A 460 42.26 2.28 9.84
C VAL A 460 43.25 2.01 8.72
N GLN A 461 43.08 2.70 7.60
CA GLN A 461 44.07 2.65 6.52
C GLN A 461 45.29 3.54 6.86
N GLU A 462 46.46 2.92 6.91
CA GLU A 462 47.74 3.63 7.06
C GLU A 462 48.04 4.55 5.88
N PHE A 463 48.54 5.74 6.20
CA PHE A 463 48.93 6.76 5.23
C PHE A 463 50.23 6.38 4.52
N LYS A 464 50.19 6.21 3.18
CA LYS A 464 51.34 5.77 2.37
C LYS A 464 52.00 6.94 1.64
N GLN A 465 53.13 7.43 2.18
CA GLN A 465 53.96 8.47 1.57
C GLN A 465 54.71 7.98 0.31
N LYS A 466 55.10 8.90 -0.58
CA LYS A 466 56.00 8.59 -1.71
C LYS A 466 57.39 8.22 -1.19
N LYS A 467 57.70 6.92 -1.13
CA LYS A 467 59.09 6.48 -0.95
C LYS A 467 59.94 6.93 -2.14
N ILE A 468 61.08 7.54 -1.86
CA ILE A 468 62.12 7.83 -2.86
C ILE A 468 62.54 6.48 -3.50
N PRO A 469 62.71 6.38 -4.83
CA PRO A 469 63.08 5.13 -5.47
C PRO A 469 64.39 4.59 -4.90
N MET A 470 64.45 3.30 -4.53
CA MET A 470 65.67 2.69 -3.99
C MET A 470 66.89 2.83 -4.92
N SER A 471 66.68 3.03 -6.24
CA SER A 471 67.77 3.30 -7.19
C SER A 471 68.46 4.64 -6.96
N LYS A 472 67.73 5.69 -6.52
CA LYS A 472 68.33 6.98 -6.17
C LYS A 472 69.09 6.93 -4.84
N ARG A 473 68.61 6.12 -3.88
CA ARG A 473 69.31 5.89 -2.60
C ARG A 473 70.60 5.08 -2.80
N LYS A 474 70.57 4.03 -3.64
CA LYS A 474 71.77 3.27 -4.03
C LYS A 474 72.77 4.10 -4.85
N LYS A 475 72.32 5.01 -5.73
CA LYS A 475 73.22 5.92 -6.44
C LYS A 475 73.91 6.92 -5.50
N ALA A 476 73.17 7.47 -4.54
CA ALA A 476 73.73 8.38 -3.53
C ALA A 476 74.72 7.67 -2.58
N GLU A 477 74.44 6.42 -2.18
CA GLU A 477 75.39 5.60 -1.41
C GLU A 477 76.64 5.24 -2.22
N GLN A 478 76.50 4.89 -3.51
CA GLN A 478 77.65 4.61 -4.39
C GLN A 478 78.50 5.84 -4.73
N GLU A 479 77.90 7.04 -4.76
CA GLU A 479 78.63 8.31 -4.94
C GLU A 479 79.34 8.73 -3.63
N ALA A 480 78.73 8.48 -2.46
CA ALA A 480 79.37 8.68 -1.17
C ALA A 480 80.55 7.72 -0.90
N GLU A 481 80.45 6.46 -1.35
CA GLU A 481 81.50 5.45 -1.19
C GLU A 481 82.72 5.71 -2.12
N LYS A 482 82.47 6.30 -3.30
CA LYS A 482 83.52 6.78 -4.22
C LYS A 482 84.22 8.06 -3.74
N ALA A 483 83.51 8.92 -3.00
CA ALA A 483 84.12 10.09 -2.35
C ALA A 483 84.97 9.71 -1.12
N ALA A 484 84.63 8.62 -0.42
CA ALA A 484 85.36 8.14 0.75
C ALA A 484 86.68 7.42 0.43
N THR A 485 86.90 6.95 -0.80
CA THR A 485 88.13 6.22 -1.20
C THR A 485 89.26 7.12 -1.74
N ALA A 486 88.99 8.40 -1.99
CA ALA A 486 89.97 9.36 -2.54
C ALA A 486 90.64 10.27 -1.48
N SER A 487 90.31 10.15 -0.19
CA SER A 487 90.88 10.99 0.87
C SER A 487 91.36 10.16 2.08
N LYS A 488 92.51 9.52 1.91
CA LYS A 488 93.41 9.13 3.01
C LYS A 488 94.83 9.57 2.65
N ARG A 489 95.16 10.83 2.94
CA ARG A 489 96.47 11.26 3.44
C ARG A 489 96.35 12.67 4.00
N GLU A 490 96.56 12.75 5.32
CA GLU A 490 96.99 13.87 6.14
C GLU A 490 96.04 15.06 6.36
N SER A 491 95.55 15.11 7.60
CA SER A 491 95.00 16.25 8.36
C SER A 491 96.15 17.11 8.91
N PRO A 492 96.01 18.45 9.14
CA PRO A 492 95.20 18.93 10.26
C PRO A 492 94.44 20.26 10.05
N GLU A 493 93.70 20.58 11.11
CA GLU A 493 92.71 21.62 11.37
C GLU A 493 93.13 23.10 11.17
N LYS A 494 92.09 23.92 10.91
CA LYS A 494 91.89 25.39 11.18
C LYS A 494 92.88 26.35 10.48
N ASP A 495 92.48 27.48 9.95
CA ASP A 495 91.47 28.46 10.37
C ASP A 495 91.14 29.37 9.17
N TRP A 496 90.23 30.32 9.40
CA TRP A 496 89.63 31.27 8.47
C TRP A 496 90.60 32.14 7.64
N ASP A 497 90.05 32.61 6.52
CA ASP A 497 90.47 33.71 5.63
C ASP A 497 91.40 33.35 4.46
N GLU A 498 90.79 33.18 3.28
CA GLU A 498 91.27 33.83 2.06
C GLU A 498 90.08 34.04 1.09
N ASP A 499 89.82 35.32 0.83
CA ASP A 499 88.88 35.89 -0.13
C ASP A 499 89.35 35.67 -1.57
N PRO A 500 88.47 35.20 -2.50
CA PRO A 500 88.66 35.46 -3.91
C PRO A 500 87.47 36.24 -4.48
N GLY A 501 87.48 37.56 -4.30
CA GLY A 501 87.29 38.54 -5.37
C GLY A 501 85.85 38.95 -5.73
N PRO A 502 85.68 40.12 -6.40
CA PRO A 502 84.38 40.71 -6.67
C PRO A 502 83.57 39.89 -7.69
N PRO A 503 82.23 39.97 -7.64
CA PRO A 503 81.35 39.20 -8.50
C PRO A 503 81.42 39.69 -9.95
N GLU A 504 81.42 38.78 -10.92
CA GLU A 504 81.13 39.14 -12.31
C GLU A 504 79.69 39.69 -12.40
N GLU A 505 79.59 40.92 -12.88
CA GLU A 505 78.34 41.61 -13.21
C GLU A 505 77.70 40.93 -14.43
N GLU A 506 76.72 40.05 -14.21
CA GLU A 506 75.54 39.85 -15.07
C GLU A 506 74.63 38.73 -14.51
N GLU A 507 73.83 39.05 -13.49
CA GLU A 507 72.37 38.90 -13.58
C GLU A 507 71.73 39.48 -12.31
N GLN A 508 71.22 40.69 -12.49
CA GLN A 508 70.25 41.30 -11.62
C GLN A 508 68.96 40.48 -11.62
N GLY A 509 68.64 39.94 -10.46
CA GLY A 509 67.30 39.50 -10.11
C GLY A 509 67.33 39.07 -8.67
N ARG A 510 66.76 39.89 -7.77
CA ARG A 510 66.44 39.47 -6.39
C ARG A 510 66.03 38.00 -6.42
N SER A 511 66.69 37.13 -5.65
CA SER A 511 66.14 35.80 -5.41
C SER A 511 64.74 36.04 -4.86
N ASP A 512 63.75 35.81 -5.71
CA ASP A 512 62.36 36.07 -5.37
C ASP A 512 62.08 35.18 -4.14
N PRO A 513 61.64 35.71 -2.99
CA PRO A 513 61.30 34.88 -1.84
C PRO A 513 60.31 33.77 -2.23
N SER A 514 59.53 33.98 -3.31
CA SER A 514 58.69 32.95 -3.92
C SER A 514 59.49 31.78 -4.53
N ARG A 515 60.66 32.00 -5.15
CA ARG A 515 61.55 30.95 -5.67
C ARG A 515 62.21 30.14 -4.56
N GLU A 516 62.69 30.79 -3.50
CA GLU A 516 63.21 30.08 -2.31
C GLU A 516 62.10 29.29 -1.59
N LEU A 517 60.89 29.84 -1.51
CA LEU A 517 59.72 29.14 -0.98
C LEU A 517 59.33 27.96 -1.86
N VAL A 518 59.40 28.10 -3.19
CA VAL A 518 59.17 27.03 -4.16
C VAL A 518 60.24 25.94 -4.06
N GLU A 519 61.51 26.26 -3.85
CA GLU A 519 62.56 25.27 -3.60
C GLU A 519 62.36 24.55 -2.26
N ARG A 520 61.96 25.26 -1.19
CA ARG A 520 61.52 24.64 0.07
C ARG A 520 60.30 23.71 -0.12
N LEU A 521 59.31 24.14 -0.91
CA LEU A 521 58.13 23.34 -1.24
C LEU A 521 58.48 22.12 -2.11
N LYS A 522 59.43 22.25 -3.04
CA LYS A 522 59.98 21.12 -3.82
C LYS A 522 60.65 20.09 -2.91
N GLY A 523 61.31 20.51 -1.84
CA GLY A 523 61.83 19.61 -0.79
C GLY A 523 60.71 18.80 -0.09
N THR A 524 59.55 19.40 0.14
CA THR A 524 58.37 18.75 0.73
C THR A 524 57.58 17.84 -0.23
N VAL A 525 57.95 17.76 -1.52
CA VAL A 525 57.32 16.84 -2.49
C VAL A 525 57.47 15.37 -2.08
N SER A 526 58.52 15.04 -1.34
CA SER A 526 58.72 13.71 -0.74
C SER A 526 57.68 13.37 0.34
N CYS A 527 57.11 14.38 0.98
CA CYS A 527 56.04 14.24 1.98
C CYS A 527 54.64 14.09 1.35
N LEU A 528 54.51 14.22 0.02
CA LEU A 528 53.23 14.07 -0.67
C LEU A 528 52.77 12.60 -0.73
N PRO A 529 51.45 12.33 -0.65
CA PRO A 529 50.91 10.99 -0.81
C PRO A 529 51.28 10.36 -2.17
N LYS A 530 51.56 9.05 -2.19
CA LYS A 530 51.84 8.31 -3.44
C LYS A 530 50.64 8.26 -4.38
N ARG A 531 49.43 8.24 -3.81
CA ARG A 531 48.13 8.34 -4.47
C ARG A 531 47.20 9.09 -3.50
N ARG A 532 46.21 9.85 -3.99
CA ARG A 532 45.16 10.43 -3.13
C ARG A 532 44.41 9.27 -2.45
N GLN A 533 44.73 8.99 -1.18
CA GLN A 533 44.04 7.98 -0.38
C GLN A 533 42.71 8.57 0.10
N HIS A 534 41.64 7.78 0.05
CA HIS A 534 40.30 8.23 0.44
C HIS A 534 40.18 8.15 1.97
N MET A 535 40.04 9.31 2.62
CA MET A 535 39.84 9.46 4.07
C MET A 535 40.82 8.60 4.92
N PRO A 536 42.15 8.77 4.78
CA PRO A 536 43.13 8.06 5.61
C PRO A 536 42.96 8.45 7.08
N GLY A 537 43.13 7.50 8.01
CA GLY A 537 42.89 7.75 9.44
C GLY A 537 41.47 7.43 9.93
N TYR A 538 40.52 7.15 9.04
CA TYR A 538 39.12 6.83 9.41
C TYR A 538 38.80 5.33 9.31
N PRO A 539 37.86 4.82 10.14
CA PRO A 539 37.40 3.43 10.11
C PRO A 539 36.90 2.97 8.74
N GLY A 540 37.03 1.67 8.44
CA GLY A 540 36.56 1.06 7.20
C GLY A 540 35.07 1.29 6.93
N TRP A 541 34.21 1.16 7.97
CA TRP A 541 32.78 1.39 7.83
C TRP A 541 32.42 2.85 7.53
N TYR A 542 33.11 3.82 8.15
CA TYR A 542 32.84 5.25 7.97
C TYR A 542 33.31 5.77 6.61
N ARG A 543 34.45 5.25 6.12
CA ARG A 543 34.94 5.54 4.77
C ARG A 543 33.93 5.15 3.69
N LYS A 544 33.23 4.01 3.85
CA LYS A 544 32.18 3.57 2.92
C LYS A 544 30.98 4.54 2.87
N LEU A 545 30.77 5.36 3.91
CA LEU A 545 29.71 6.37 3.98
C LEU A 545 30.09 7.73 3.37
N CYS A 546 31.36 7.96 3.10
CA CYS A 546 31.84 9.24 2.57
C CYS A 546 31.94 9.20 1.04
N ALA A 547 31.52 10.27 0.37
CA ALA A 547 31.69 10.40 -1.08
C ALA A 547 33.18 10.34 -1.49
N ARG A 548 33.48 9.67 -2.61
CA ARG A 548 34.85 9.61 -3.15
C ARG A 548 35.10 10.86 -3.97
N MET A 549 36.21 11.56 -3.72
CA MET A 549 36.65 12.61 -4.63
C MET A 549 37.04 11.99 -5.98
N SER A 550 36.14 12.04 -6.96
CA SER A 550 36.42 11.65 -8.34
C SER A 550 36.13 12.81 -9.29
N GLU A 551 36.96 13.02 -10.30
CA GLU A 551 36.83 14.13 -11.27
C GLU A 551 35.64 13.95 -12.25
N LYS A 552 34.85 12.87 -12.15
CA LYS A 552 33.82 12.49 -13.13
C LYS A 552 32.37 12.64 -12.65
N GLU A 553 32.12 13.00 -11.39
CA GLU A 553 30.76 13.14 -10.85
C GLU A 553 30.28 14.61 -10.92
N LYS A 554 29.04 14.83 -11.35
CA LYS A 554 28.42 16.15 -11.54
C LYS A 554 28.02 16.85 -10.22
N GLU A 555 28.07 16.16 -9.09
CA GLU A 555 27.70 16.71 -7.78
C GLU A 555 28.91 17.31 -7.04
N PRO A 556 28.75 18.46 -6.33
CA PRO A 556 29.82 19.04 -5.52
C PRO A 556 30.19 18.10 -4.38
N TRP A 557 31.45 17.69 -4.32
CA TRP A 557 31.97 16.84 -3.23
C TRP A 557 31.79 17.54 -1.87
N SER A 558 31.11 16.86 -0.94
CA SER A 558 30.91 17.33 0.43
C SER A 558 31.68 16.47 1.43
N PRO A 559 32.41 17.06 2.40
CA PRO A 559 33.02 16.30 3.49
C PRO A 559 31.96 15.68 4.43
N GLY A 560 32.26 14.49 4.98
CA GLY A 560 31.39 13.76 5.92
C GLY A 560 30.66 12.54 5.32
N ALA A 561 29.87 11.86 6.15
CA ALA A 561 29.12 10.64 5.81
C ALA A 561 27.91 10.88 4.86
N SER A 562 28.12 11.56 3.73
CA SER A 562 27.06 12.02 2.83
C SER A 562 26.29 10.92 2.09
N LEU A 563 26.77 9.67 2.09
CA LEU A 563 26.11 8.52 1.46
C LEU A 563 25.20 7.73 2.41
N ILE A 564 25.10 8.13 3.68
CA ILE A 564 24.28 7.42 4.67
C ILE A 564 22.79 7.41 4.27
N SER A 565 22.16 6.24 4.40
CA SER A 565 20.72 6.05 4.16
C SER A 565 20.12 5.01 5.09
N LEU A 566 18.79 5.04 5.26
CA LEU A 566 18.05 4.06 6.07
C LEU A 566 18.14 2.61 5.53
N GLN A 567 18.55 2.43 4.28
CA GLN A 567 18.71 1.09 3.68
C GLN A 567 20.01 0.41 4.11
N MET A 568 20.98 1.16 4.62
CA MET A 568 22.26 0.61 5.03
C MET A 568 22.14 -0.15 6.36
N ARG A 569 22.83 -1.29 6.47
CA ARG A 569 22.82 -2.12 7.68
C ARG A 569 23.44 -1.43 8.89
N VAL A 570 24.32 -0.46 8.68
CA VAL A 570 24.97 0.31 9.75
C VAL A 570 24.01 1.31 10.40
N THR A 571 22.98 1.78 9.67
CA THR A 571 22.09 2.85 10.12
C THR A 571 21.27 2.50 11.37
N PRO A 572 20.63 1.32 11.49
CA PRO A 572 19.98 0.91 12.74
C PRO A 572 20.91 0.88 13.96
N LYS A 573 22.19 0.54 13.76
CA LYS A 573 23.21 0.50 14.82
C LYS A 573 23.64 1.90 15.23
N LEU A 574 23.90 2.80 14.27
CA LEU A 574 24.21 4.21 14.53
C LEU A 574 23.07 4.94 15.26
N MET A 575 21.83 4.58 14.95
CA MET A 575 20.65 5.11 15.65
C MET A 575 20.45 4.48 17.04
N GLY A 576 21.23 3.47 17.42
CA GLY A 576 21.11 2.75 18.68
C GLY A 576 19.72 2.14 18.88
N LEU A 577 19.12 1.56 17.84
CA LEU A 577 17.74 1.07 17.94
C LEU A 577 17.62 -0.07 18.96
N THR A 578 16.55 -0.01 19.75
CA THR A 578 16.18 -1.00 20.76
C THR A 578 14.82 -1.63 20.47
N TRP A 579 14.70 -2.93 20.72
CA TRP A 579 13.45 -3.68 20.77
C TRP A 579 13.10 -4.02 22.21
N ASP A 580 12.03 -3.44 22.77
CA ASP A 580 11.62 -3.62 24.17
C ASP A 580 12.76 -3.36 25.19
N GLY A 581 13.66 -2.42 24.88
CA GLY A 581 14.82 -2.08 25.70
C GLY A 581 16.09 -2.87 25.39
N PHE A 582 16.04 -3.87 24.49
CA PHE A 582 17.20 -4.65 24.07
C PHE A 582 17.81 -4.13 22.77
N PRO A 583 19.15 -4.06 22.62
CA PRO A 583 19.80 -3.53 21.42
C PRO A 583 19.57 -4.44 20.21
N LEU A 584 19.29 -3.82 19.05
CA LEU A 584 19.18 -4.54 17.78
C LEU A 584 20.56 -4.97 17.26
N HIS A 585 20.62 -6.20 16.72
CA HIS A 585 21.81 -6.77 16.11
C HIS A 585 21.43 -7.52 14.82
N TYR A 586 22.35 -7.53 13.85
CA TYR A 586 22.15 -8.20 12.56
C TYR A 586 23.02 -9.46 12.49
N ALA A 587 22.39 -10.62 12.39
CA ALA A 587 23.05 -11.89 12.15
C ALA A 587 22.97 -12.27 10.67
N GLU A 588 24.05 -12.80 10.08
CA GLU A 588 24.09 -13.12 8.64
C GLU A 588 23.07 -14.19 8.23
N LYS A 589 22.85 -15.21 9.07
CA LYS A 589 21.93 -16.32 8.81
C LYS A 589 20.46 -15.95 9.09
N HIS A 590 20.21 -15.25 10.19
CA HIS A 590 18.85 -15.00 10.71
C HIS A 590 18.31 -13.59 10.48
N GLY A 591 19.13 -12.68 9.94
CA GLY A 591 18.78 -11.28 9.71
C GLY A 591 18.74 -10.45 11.00
N TRP A 592 17.85 -9.46 11.04
CA TRP A 592 17.69 -8.57 12.20
C TRP A 592 17.03 -9.26 13.40
N GLY A 593 17.63 -9.07 14.57
CA GLY A 593 17.16 -9.52 15.87
C GLY A 593 17.60 -8.58 16.99
N TYR A 594 17.47 -9.01 18.25
CA TYR A 594 17.90 -8.27 19.44
C TYR A 594 18.65 -9.18 20.41
N LEU A 595 19.53 -8.56 21.21
CA LEU A 595 20.41 -9.25 22.17
C LEU A 595 19.85 -9.15 23.58
N VAL A 596 19.67 -10.31 24.22
CA VAL A 596 19.19 -10.42 25.60
C VAL A 596 20.33 -10.93 26.49
N PRO A 597 20.78 -10.16 27.50
CA PRO A 597 21.92 -10.55 28.34
C PRO A 597 21.51 -11.64 29.34
N GLY A 598 22.45 -12.51 29.75
CA GLY A 598 22.25 -13.55 30.77
C GLY A 598 22.52 -14.98 30.28
N ARG A 599 23.22 -15.15 29.15
CA ARG A 599 23.67 -16.45 28.66
C ARG A 599 24.94 -16.86 29.42
N LYS A 600 24.91 -17.98 30.14
CA LYS A 600 26.03 -18.44 30.99
C LYS A 600 26.86 -19.57 30.37
N ASP A 601 26.28 -20.31 29.43
CA ASP A 601 26.90 -21.44 28.72
C ASP A 601 28.00 -21.01 27.73
N ASN A 602 28.10 -19.72 27.43
CA ASN A 602 29.08 -19.19 26.48
C ASN A 602 30.01 -18.13 27.08
N LEU A 603 30.10 -18.10 28.41
CA LEU A 603 30.97 -17.19 29.16
C LEU A 603 32.36 -17.78 29.43
N ASP A 604 32.72 -18.92 28.83
CA ASP A 604 34.06 -19.50 28.99
C ASP A 604 35.11 -18.55 28.40
N ILE A 605 35.79 -17.86 29.31
CA ILE A 605 36.94 -17.00 29.05
C ILE A 605 38.09 -17.92 28.62
N THR A 606 38.21 -18.20 27.32
CA THR A 606 39.50 -18.65 26.77
C THR A 606 40.26 -17.41 26.32
N GLU A 607 41.39 -17.14 26.99
CA GLU A 607 42.25 -15.96 26.83
C GLU A 607 42.89 -15.78 25.43
N ASP A 608 42.50 -16.58 24.43
CA ASP A 608 43.12 -16.65 23.09
C ASP A 608 42.19 -16.21 21.94
N THR A 609 41.29 -15.24 22.15
CA THR A 609 40.55 -14.60 21.03
C THR A 609 40.86 -13.12 20.95
N ASP A 610 41.70 -12.76 19.98
CA ASP A 610 42.26 -11.42 19.71
C ASP A 610 41.21 -10.45 19.08
N GLY A 611 39.96 -10.48 19.56
CA GLY A 611 38.84 -9.73 19.01
C GLY A 611 37.99 -9.01 20.07
N PRO A 612 37.28 -7.93 19.72
CA PRO A 612 36.45 -7.17 20.65
C PRO A 612 35.29 -8.04 21.18
N MET A 613 35.25 -8.22 22.50
CA MET A 613 34.21 -8.97 23.20
C MET A 613 32.94 -8.13 23.34
N CYS A 614 31.77 -8.76 23.19
CA CYS A 614 30.48 -8.07 23.33
C CYS A 614 30.30 -7.51 24.76
N PRO A 615 29.93 -6.22 24.93
CA PRO A 615 29.77 -5.61 26.24
C PRO A 615 28.42 -5.98 26.88
N HIS A 616 28.24 -7.26 27.24
CA HIS A 616 26.98 -7.77 27.83
C HIS A 616 26.54 -6.98 29.08
N ARG A 617 27.48 -6.46 29.89
CA ARG A 617 27.19 -5.61 31.06
C ARG A 617 26.58 -4.25 30.69
N ALA A 618 26.99 -3.67 29.57
CA ALA A 618 26.39 -2.43 29.06
C ALA A 618 24.95 -2.68 28.60
N ILE A 619 24.68 -3.85 28.00
CA ILE A 619 23.33 -4.28 27.61
C ILE A 619 22.42 -4.44 28.85
N GLU A 620 22.92 -5.05 29.93
CA GLU A 620 22.19 -5.16 31.20
C GLU A 620 21.84 -3.78 31.79
N THR A 621 22.77 -2.83 31.69
CA THR A 621 22.57 -1.47 32.20
C THR A 621 21.46 -0.74 31.42
N ILE A 622 21.49 -0.80 30.08
CA ILE A 622 20.45 -0.22 29.22
C ILE A 622 19.07 -0.81 29.53
N TYR A 623 18.99 -2.14 29.69
CA TYR A 623 17.73 -2.78 30.00
C TYR A 623 17.20 -2.41 31.40
N ARG A 624 18.10 -2.20 32.37
CA ARG A 624 17.74 -1.72 33.71
C ARG A 624 17.16 -0.32 33.67
N GLU A 625 17.81 0.61 32.98
CA GLU A 625 17.32 1.98 32.77
C GLU A 625 15.95 1.98 32.09
N TYR A 626 15.75 1.11 31.09
CA TYR A 626 14.46 0.95 30.42
C TYR A 626 13.35 0.44 31.37
N CYS A 627 13.66 -0.51 32.27
CA CYS A 627 12.71 -1.00 33.26
C CYS A 627 12.33 0.09 34.28
N GLU A 628 13.31 0.87 34.75
CA GLU A 628 13.11 1.99 35.68
C GLU A 628 12.20 3.07 35.06
N GLN A 629 12.39 3.41 33.78
CA GLN A 629 11.55 4.36 33.06
C GLN A 629 10.10 3.87 32.85
N LYS A 630 9.87 2.55 32.73
CA LYS A 630 8.52 1.97 32.52
C LYS A 630 7.80 1.52 33.79
N GLY A 631 8.36 1.77 34.98
CA GLY A 631 7.68 1.57 36.27
C GLY A 631 7.26 0.11 36.56
N LYS A 632 7.98 -0.88 36.02
CA LYS A 632 7.72 -2.31 36.30
C LYS A 632 8.73 -2.86 37.31
N GLU A 633 8.25 -3.71 38.22
CA GLU A 633 9.07 -4.48 39.17
C GLU A 633 10.20 -5.23 38.45
N GLN A 634 11.40 -5.11 39.00
CA GLN A 634 12.60 -5.80 38.52
C GLN A 634 12.35 -7.32 38.46
N PRO A 635 12.78 -8.02 37.40
CA PRO A 635 12.90 -9.48 37.46
C PRO A 635 13.97 -9.83 38.52
N GLN A 636 13.58 -10.55 39.57
CA GLN A 636 14.52 -11.14 40.54
C GLN A 636 15.40 -12.18 39.83
N CYS A 637 16.52 -11.76 39.23
CA CYS A 637 17.74 -12.56 39.15
C CYS A 637 18.91 -11.69 38.62
N LEU A 638 19.37 -10.75 39.43
CA LEU A 638 20.73 -10.20 39.28
C LEU A 638 21.31 -10.11 40.70
N SER A 639 22.17 -11.08 41.03
CA SER A 639 22.87 -11.32 42.31
C SER A 639 22.11 -12.10 43.39
N SER A 640 22.49 -13.39 43.55
CA SER A 640 22.55 -14.05 44.86
C SER A 640 23.43 -15.30 44.77
N SER A 641 24.51 -15.33 45.54
CA SER A 641 25.28 -16.54 45.87
C SER A 641 24.43 -17.52 46.69
N PRO A 642 24.74 -18.84 46.67
CA PRO A 642 23.87 -19.85 47.23
C PRO A 642 24.00 -19.89 48.76
N SER A 643 22.87 -19.92 49.45
CA SER A 643 22.80 -20.47 50.80
C SER A 643 21.57 -21.35 50.86
N ASP A 644 21.80 -22.55 51.39
CA ASP A 644 20.81 -23.55 51.77
C ASP A 644 19.63 -22.91 52.50
N ASP A 645 18.41 -23.17 52.04
CA ASP A 645 17.42 -23.75 52.92
C ASP A 645 16.28 -24.43 52.17
N LEU A 646 15.93 -25.60 52.68
CA LEU A 646 15.00 -26.57 52.13
C LEU A 646 13.64 -26.38 52.81
N MET A 647 12.63 -25.86 52.12
CA MET A 647 11.24 -25.95 52.60
C MET A 647 10.26 -26.21 51.46
N LEU A 648 9.73 -27.43 51.47
CA LEU A 648 8.66 -27.94 50.62
C LEU A 648 7.31 -27.32 51.00
N THR A 649 6.53 -26.87 50.01
CA THR A 649 5.07 -26.68 50.17
C THR A 649 4.30 -27.17 48.93
N ASP A 650 3.53 -28.25 49.14
CA ASP A 650 2.29 -28.78 48.53
C ASP A 650 1.79 -28.46 47.10
N SER A 651 2.50 -27.74 46.23
CA SER A 651 2.06 -27.56 44.82
C SER A 651 2.64 -28.59 43.83
N SER A 652 3.49 -29.52 44.30
CA SER A 652 4.23 -30.47 43.47
C SER A 652 3.43 -31.68 42.96
N VAL A 653 2.15 -31.82 43.36
CA VAL A 653 1.33 -32.98 43.00
C VAL A 653 0.81 -32.90 41.55
N TRP A 654 0.61 -31.70 41.00
CA TRP A 654 0.14 -31.54 39.61
C TRP A 654 1.26 -31.54 38.56
N GLN A 655 2.49 -31.20 38.95
CA GLN A 655 3.67 -31.28 38.08
C GLN A 655 4.15 -32.73 37.89
N THR A 656 4.04 -33.57 38.91
CA THR A 656 4.44 -34.99 38.82
C THR A 656 3.50 -35.81 37.92
N VAL A 657 2.23 -35.42 37.78
CA VAL A 657 1.27 -36.08 36.87
C VAL A 657 1.52 -35.68 35.40
N GLU A 658 2.02 -34.46 35.17
CA GLU A 658 2.38 -33.94 33.84
C GLU A 658 3.68 -34.58 33.31
N GLU A 659 4.63 -34.92 34.18
CA GLU A 659 5.88 -35.64 33.81
C GLU A 659 5.68 -37.14 33.57
N LEU A 660 4.75 -37.80 34.28
CA LEU A 660 4.46 -39.23 34.07
C LEU A 660 3.63 -39.50 32.81
N SER A 661 2.80 -38.55 32.38
CA SER A 661 2.00 -38.68 31.14
C SER A 661 2.83 -38.52 29.86
N LEU A 662 4.04 -37.96 29.95
CA LEU A 662 4.97 -37.78 28.81
C LEU A 662 5.82 -39.03 28.53
N LEU A 663 5.86 -40.01 29.44
CA LEU A 663 6.68 -41.22 29.33
C LEU A 663 5.95 -42.44 28.76
N GLU A 664 4.64 -42.38 28.53
CA GLU A 664 3.85 -43.51 27.98
C GLU A 664 3.54 -43.41 26.47
N ALA A 665 4.00 -42.36 25.77
CA ALA A 665 3.64 -42.12 24.36
C ALA A 665 4.78 -42.26 23.33
N GLU A 666 5.97 -42.74 23.72
CA GLU A 666 7.08 -43.00 22.78
C GLU A 666 7.66 -44.41 22.98
N SER A 667 6.92 -45.43 22.56
CA SER A 667 7.50 -46.72 22.18
C SER A 667 6.87 -47.18 20.87
N GLU A 668 7.68 -47.19 19.81
CA GLU A 668 7.56 -47.88 18.51
C GLU A 668 7.90 -46.94 17.33
N ASP A 669 9.19 -46.76 17.07
CA ASP A 669 9.80 -47.01 15.75
C ASP A 669 11.30 -46.70 15.80
N GLU A 670 12.12 -47.76 15.85
CA GLU A 670 13.56 -47.66 15.59
C GLU A 670 13.79 -47.63 14.07
N THR A 671 14.50 -46.61 13.57
CA THR A 671 15.59 -46.70 12.55
C THR A 671 15.89 -45.34 11.89
N VAL A 672 16.71 -44.46 12.52
CA VAL A 672 17.42 -43.36 11.82
C VAL A 672 18.75 -43.04 12.55
N PRO A 673 19.88 -42.73 11.85
CA PRO A 673 21.21 -42.62 12.47
C PRO A 673 21.39 -41.40 13.37
N ARG A 674 22.20 -41.59 14.44
CA ARG A 674 22.61 -40.60 15.45
C ARG A 674 23.21 -39.34 14.81
N THR A 675 22.40 -38.30 14.64
CA THR A 675 22.88 -36.91 14.63
C THR A 675 22.71 -36.34 16.04
N VAL A 676 23.77 -35.72 16.54
CA VAL A 676 23.91 -35.17 17.88
C VAL A 676 22.72 -34.28 18.22
N ARG A 677 21.84 -34.74 19.12
CA ARG A 677 20.77 -33.93 19.73
C ARG A 677 21.44 -32.82 20.56
N SER A 678 21.57 -31.63 19.97
CA SER A 678 21.89 -30.40 20.69
C SER A 678 20.86 -30.19 21.80
N ARG A 679 21.31 -30.13 23.07
CA ARG A 679 20.49 -29.75 24.22
C ARG A 679 19.88 -28.38 23.94
N LYS A 680 18.55 -28.29 23.85
CA LYS A 680 17.84 -27.01 23.73
C LYS A 680 17.91 -26.26 25.07
N THR A 681 18.96 -25.49 25.29
CA THR A 681 19.00 -24.51 26.39
C THR A 681 17.96 -23.42 26.09
N GLN A 682 16.91 -23.33 26.90
CA GLN A 682 15.89 -22.28 26.78
C GLN A 682 16.29 -21.09 27.67
N CYS A 683 16.10 -19.86 27.19
CA CYS A 683 16.25 -18.65 28.00
C CYS A 683 15.08 -18.57 29.00
N PRO A 684 15.32 -18.67 30.34
CA PRO A 684 14.23 -18.85 31.30
C PRO A 684 13.35 -17.61 31.52
N TYR A 685 13.87 -16.41 31.24
CA TYR A 685 13.26 -15.13 31.63
C TYR A 685 12.76 -14.28 30.45
N HIS A 686 13.09 -14.65 29.20
CA HIS A 686 12.69 -13.88 28.02
C HIS A 686 11.92 -14.73 26.99
N HIS A 687 10.77 -14.23 26.56
CA HIS A 687 9.89 -14.90 25.60
C HIS A 687 9.93 -14.16 24.25
N GLY A 688 10.41 -14.83 23.19
CA GLY A 688 10.54 -14.25 21.85
C GLY A 688 10.74 -15.31 20.76
N ASN A 689 10.95 -14.88 19.51
CA ASN A 689 11.25 -15.79 18.39
C ASN A 689 12.73 -16.23 18.44
N GLY A 690 13.00 -17.35 19.11
CA GLY A 690 14.33 -17.80 19.50
C GLY A 690 14.26 -18.52 20.86
N PRO A 691 15.39 -18.84 21.52
CA PRO A 691 16.76 -18.42 21.20
C PRO A 691 17.38 -19.22 20.05
N TYR A 692 18.14 -18.54 19.19
CA TYR A 692 18.94 -19.17 18.13
C TYR A 692 20.37 -19.37 18.63
N ASN A 693 20.66 -20.57 19.11
CA ASN A 693 21.92 -20.89 19.79
C ASN A 693 23.15 -20.88 18.86
N ASP A 694 22.94 -20.90 17.54
CA ASP A 694 24.01 -20.80 16.54
C ASP A 694 24.62 -19.39 16.44
N VAL A 695 23.93 -18.36 16.94
CA VAL A 695 24.49 -17.01 17.13
C VAL A 695 25.12 -16.97 18.52
N ASN A 696 26.42 -17.28 18.60
CA ASN A 696 27.13 -17.42 19.87
C ASN A 696 27.86 -16.13 20.29
N ILE A 697 27.09 -15.12 20.71
CA ILE A 697 27.65 -13.87 21.24
C ILE A 697 27.86 -14.02 22.76
N PRO A 698 29.10 -13.87 23.29
CA PRO A 698 29.39 -14.07 24.71
C PRO A 698 28.43 -13.31 25.64
N GLY A 699 27.84 -14.01 26.62
CA GLY A 699 26.94 -13.42 27.61
C GLY A 699 25.52 -13.10 27.13
N CYS A 700 25.22 -13.24 25.83
CA CYS A 700 23.93 -12.84 25.24
C CYS A 700 23.21 -13.97 24.49
N TRP A 701 21.88 -13.95 24.56
CA TRP A 701 20.96 -14.71 23.71
C TRP A 701 20.50 -13.86 22.52
N PHE A 702 20.40 -14.48 21.33
CA PHE A 702 19.86 -13.82 20.14
C PHE A 702 18.42 -14.25 19.86
N PHE A 703 17.54 -13.26 19.67
CA PHE A 703 16.15 -13.45 19.26
C PHE A 703 15.87 -12.70 17.96
N LYS A 704 15.21 -13.35 17.01
CA LYS A 704 14.89 -12.80 15.69
C LYS A 704 13.68 -11.86 15.75
N LEU A 705 13.69 -10.79 14.96
CA LEU A 705 12.51 -9.94 14.83
C LEU A 705 11.35 -10.68 14.14
N PRO A 706 10.09 -10.45 14.56
CA PRO A 706 8.93 -11.09 13.94
C PRO A 706 8.71 -10.56 12.52
N HIS A 707 8.43 -11.46 11.58
CA HIS A 707 8.15 -11.12 10.18
C HIS A 707 6.67 -11.35 9.85
N LYS A 708 6.06 -10.48 9.01
CA LYS A 708 4.63 -10.55 8.66
C LYS A 708 4.21 -11.87 7.99
N ASP A 709 5.10 -12.45 7.19
CA ASP A 709 4.82 -13.69 6.45
C ASP A 709 5.21 -14.95 7.25
N GLY A 710 5.62 -14.78 8.51
CA GLY A 710 5.98 -15.87 9.43
C GLY A 710 7.43 -15.82 9.91
N ASN A 711 7.69 -16.43 11.07
CA ASN A 711 8.95 -16.36 11.80
C ASN A 711 10.18 -16.95 11.07
N GLU A 712 9.96 -17.81 10.08
CA GLU A 712 11.02 -18.38 9.24
C GLU A 712 11.66 -17.32 8.32
N ASN A 713 10.90 -16.29 7.93
CA ASN A 713 11.40 -15.26 7.01
C ASN A 713 12.25 -14.21 7.74
N ASN A 714 13.32 -13.76 7.08
CA ASN A 714 14.23 -12.77 7.65
C ASN A 714 13.69 -11.35 7.46
N VAL A 715 13.83 -10.52 8.48
CA VAL A 715 13.53 -9.08 8.39
C VAL A 715 14.67 -8.40 7.64
N GLY A 716 14.34 -7.74 6.52
CA GLY A 716 15.33 -7.01 5.72
C GLY A 716 15.74 -5.65 6.33
N SER A 717 14.76 -4.86 6.78
CA SER A 717 15.00 -3.55 7.39
C SER A 717 14.03 -3.29 8.54
N PRO A 718 14.51 -2.79 9.69
CA PRO A 718 13.65 -2.41 10.83
C PRO A 718 12.85 -1.11 10.57
N PHE A 719 13.14 -0.38 9.49
CA PHE A 719 12.40 0.84 9.08
C PHE A 719 11.25 0.56 8.11
N SER A 720 10.93 -0.70 7.88
CA SER A 720 9.86 -1.08 6.96
C SER A 720 8.49 -0.65 7.48
N LYS A 721 7.50 -0.58 6.56
CA LYS A 721 6.12 -0.20 6.90
C LYS A 721 5.52 -1.06 8.02
N ASP A 722 5.92 -2.33 8.08
CA ASP A 722 5.37 -3.32 9.01
C ASP A 722 5.77 -3.04 10.47
N PHE A 723 6.86 -2.28 10.70
CA PHE A 723 7.32 -1.88 12.04
C PHE A 723 6.85 -0.49 12.48
N LEU A 724 6.16 0.29 11.63
CA LEU A 724 5.62 1.59 12.02
C LEU A 724 4.71 1.53 13.26
N PRO A 725 3.80 0.53 13.41
CA PRO A 725 3.00 0.39 14.63
C PRO A 725 3.86 0.09 15.86
N LYS A 726 4.98 -0.62 15.70
CA LYS A 726 5.93 -0.94 16.77
C LYS A 726 6.75 0.26 17.20
N MET A 727 6.88 1.24 16.31
CA MET A 727 7.46 2.54 16.65
C MET A 727 6.46 3.40 17.42
N GLU A 728 5.16 3.27 17.12
CA GLU A 728 4.07 3.99 17.80
C GLU A 728 3.75 3.45 19.20
N ASP A 729 3.77 2.13 19.40
CA ASP A 729 3.56 1.50 20.71
C ASP A 729 4.80 1.54 21.63
N GLY A 730 5.93 1.98 21.08
CA GLY A 730 7.19 2.11 21.79
C GLY A 730 7.92 0.79 22.05
N THR A 731 7.61 -0.27 21.30
CA THR A 731 8.42 -1.49 21.28
C THR A 731 9.72 -1.28 20.50
N LEU A 732 9.69 -0.55 19.37
CA LEU A 732 10.86 -0.18 18.59
C LEU A 732 11.18 1.31 18.80
N GLN A 733 12.28 1.61 19.48
CA GLN A 733 12.67 2.98 19.83
C GLN A 733 14.18 3.20 19.57
N ALA A 734 14.60 4.46 19.53
CA ALA A 734 16.03 4.78 19.60
C ALA A 734 16.46 4.74 21.07
N GLY A 735 17.48 3.93 21.39
CA GLY A 735 17.94 3.67 22.76
C GLY A 735 18.54 4.89 23.44
N ARG A 736 19.01 5.89 22.67
CA ARG A 736 19.48 7.18 23.19
C ARG A 736 18.34 8.19 23.11
N GLY A 737 17.55 8.32 24.19
CA GLY A 737 16.42 9.24 24.26
C GLY A 737 16.80 10.70 23.98
N GLY A 738 15.94 11.45 23.29
CA GLY A 738 16.14 12.89 23.03
C GLY A 738 17.20 13.25 21.98
N THR A 739 17.69 12.28 21.19
CA THR A 739 18.78 12.50 20.23
C THR A 739 18.31 12.64 18.77
N ASN A 740 19.24 13.01 17.88
CA ASN A 740 19.09 12.98 16.41
C ASN A 740 18.51 11.66 15.88
N ALA A 741 18.72 10.54 16.58
CA ALA A 741 18.17 9.23 16.20
C ALA A 741 16.67 9.14 16.41
N ALA A 742 16.14 9.64 17.52
CA ALA A 742 14.69 9.67 17.77
C ALA A 742 13.98 10.56 16.75
N ARG A 743 14.58 11.72 16.42
CA ARG A 743 14.06 12.62 15.39
C ARG A 743 14.09 11.98 13.99
N ALA A 744 15.20 11.34 13.60
CA ALA A 744 15.28 10.61 12.33
C ALA A 744 14.24 9.48 12.22
N LEU A 745 13.96 8.80 13.32
CA LEU A 745 12.93 7.75 13.39
C LEU A 745 11.51 8.33 13.23
N GLU A 746 11.23 9.47 13.88
CA GLU A 746 9.98 10.23 13.72
C GLU A 746 9.80 10.73 12.27
N ILE A 747 10.85 11.29 11.67
CA ILE A 747 10.83 11.74 10.28
C ILE A 747 10.50 10.57 9.34
N ASN A 748 11.17 9.42 9.50
CA ASN A 748 10.88 8.24 8.69
C ASN A 748 9.39 7.83 8.77
N LYS A 749 8.77 7.94 9.95
CA LYS A 749 7.33 7.71 10.13
C LYS A 749 6.51 8.73 9.32
N MET A 750 6.84 10.02 9.40
CA MET A 750 6.13 11.10 8.70
C MET A 750 6.16 10.94 7.17
N ILE A 751 7.32 10.57 6.61
CA ILE A 751 7.52 10.49 5.15
C ILE A 751 7.17 9.13 4.55
N SER A 752 6.99 8.09 5.36
CA SER A 752 6.77 6.72 4.88
C SER A 752 5.54 6.54 4.01
N PHE A 753 4.49 7.33 4.25
CA PHE A 753 3.29 7.32 3.40
C PHE A 753 3.61 7.91 2.02
N TRP A 754 4.09 9.16 1.98
CA TRP A 754 4.40 9.87 0.73
C TRP A 754 5.40 9.11 -0.13
N ARG A 755 6.49 8.61 0.44
CA ARG A 755 7.50 7.79 -0.28
C ARG A 755 6.89 6.66 -1.10
N ASN A 756 5.84 6.02 -0.57
CA ASN A 756 5.17 4.90 -1.22
C ASN A 756 4.02 5.32 -2.14
N ALA A 757 3.45 6.50 -1.94
CA ALA A 757 2.25 6.97 -2.63
C ALA A 757 2.54 8.00 -3.73
N GLN A 758 3.60 8.81 -3.59
CA GLN A 758 3.89 9.98 -4.43
C GLN A 758 3.83 9.64 -5.92
N LYS A 759 4.45 8.55 -6.36
CA LYS A 759 4.46 8.18 -7.79
C LYS A 759 3.05 7.92 -8.33
N ARG A 760 2.18 7.27 -7.55
CA ARG A 760 0.80 6.99 -7.95
C ARG A 760 -0.10 8.23 -7.93
N ILE A 761 0.17 9.15 -7.00
CA ILE A 761 -0.59 10.39 -6.83
C ILE A 761 -0.16 11.41 -7.91
N SER A 762 1.15 11.61 -8.09
CA SER A 762 1.69 12.55 -9.09
C SER A 762 1.45 12.10 -10.53
N SER A 763 1.26 10.80 -10.79
CA SER A 763 0.92 10.29 -12.12
C SER A 763 -0.56 10.38 -12.47
N GLN A 764 -1.40 10.97 -11.61
CA GLN A 764 -2.83 11.14 -11.91
C GLN A 764 -3.00 12.16 -13.03
N MET A 765 -3.78 11.81 -14.05
CA MET A 765 -4.06 12.70 -15.15
C MET A 765 -5.14 13.72 -14.76
N VAL A 766 -4.75 14.99 -14.70
CA VAL A 766 -5.65 16.12 -14.42
C VAL A 766 -5.93 16.87 -15.71
N VAL A 767 -7.20 17.13 -15.98
CA VAL A 767 -7.63 17.94 -17.12
C VAL A 767 -8.30 19.20 -16.62
N TRP A 768 -7.80 20.34 -17.08
CA TRP A 768 -8.29 21.66 -16.67
C TRP A 768 -9.37 22.16 -17.63
N LEU A 769 -10.43 22.70 -17.06
CA LEU A 769 -11.59 23.18 -17.78
C LEU A 769 -11.54 24.71 -17.93
N ARG A 770 -11.90 25.20 -19.12
CA ARG A 770 -11.99 26.63 -19.41
C ARG A 770 -13.35 27.19 -18.99
N LYS A 771 -13.41 28.51 -18.75
CA LYS A 771 -14.65 29.23 -18.39
C LYS A 771 -15.85 28.89 -19.30
N GLY A 772 -15.64 28.76 -20.61
CA GLY A 772 -16.71 28.46 -21.58
C GLY A 772 -17.31 27.05 -21.46
N GLU A 773 -16.64 26.13 -20.78
CA GLU A 773 -16.98 24.71 -20.70
C GLU A 773 -17.87 24.40 -19.48
N PHE A 774 -17.87 25.30 -18.49
CA PHE A 774 -18.70 25.18 -17.29
C PHE A 774 -20.18 25.53 -17.53
N PRO A 775 -21.11 24.92 -16.77
CA PRO A 775 -22.48 25.38 -16.70
C PRO A 775 -22.56 26.84 -16.21
N ARG A 776 -23.52 27.61 -16.74
CA ARG A 776 -23.74 29.02 -16.34
C ARG A 776 -24.01 29.19 -14.84
N THR A 777 -24.47 28.14 -14.15
CA THR A 777 -24.71 28.14 -12.71
C THR A 777 -23.42 28.26 -11.91
N VAL A 778 -22.31 27.71 -12.42
CA VAL A 778 -20.99 27.78 -11.76
C VAL A 778 -20.36 29.14 -12.02
N ASN A 779 -20.26 29.55 -13.30
CA ASN A 779 -19.57 30.80 -13.69
C ASN A 779 -20.22 32.08 -13.15
N ARG A 780 -21.47 32.03 -12.69
CA ARG A 780 -22.20 33.17 -12.11
C ARG A 780 -22.30 33.08 -10.59
N HIS A 781 -21.72 32.06 -9.99
CA HIS A 781 -21.72 31.91 -8.54
C HIS A 781 -20.82 32.97 -7.90
N VAL A 782 -21.18 33.45 -6.72
CA VAL A 782 -20.44 34.53 -6.02
C VAL A 782 -19.01 34.11 -5.69
N ASP A 783 -18.83 32.86 -5.28
CA ASP A 783 -17.53 32.29 -4.90
C ASP A 783 -16.72 31.72 -6.09
N TYR A 784 -17.13 31.99 -7.34
CA TYR A 784 -16.38 31.57 -8.51
C TYR A 784 -15.20 32.52 -8.75
N ASP A 785 -13.99 31.96 -8.70
CA ASP A 785 -12.75 32.67 -8.97
C ASP A 785 -12.41 32.54 -10.46
N GLU A 786 -12.32 33.65 -11.19
CA GLU A 786 -11.99 33.62 -12.61
C GLU A 786 -10.50 33.34 -12.88
N GLU A 787 -9.63 33.68 -11.93
CA GLU A 787 -8.19 33.38 -11.99
C GLU A 787 -7.90 31.95 -11.52
N GLY A 788 -8.86 31.35 -10.82
CA GLY A 788 -8.76 30.01 -10.28
C GLY A 788 -8.78 28.91 -11.34
N GLN A 789 -8.01 27.85 -11.09
CA GLN A 789 -8.01 26.65 -11.93
C GLN A 789 -9.02 25.64 -11.41
N TYR A 790 -9.89 25.14 -12.30
CA TYR A 790 -10.86 24.09 -12.01
C TYR A 790 -10.71 22.98 -13.03
N GLY A 791 -10.68 21.73 -12.56
CA GLY A 791 -10.44 20.58 -13.41
C GLY A 791 -11.05 19.32 -12.81
N ALA A 792 -10.70 18.19 -13.41
CA ALA A 792 -11.11 16.89 -12.89
C ALA A 792 -10.08 15.80 -13.17
N ILE A 793 -10.15 14.78 -12.34
CA ILE A 793 -9.45 13.51 -12.48
C ILE A 793 -10.51 12.44 -12.73
N LEU A 794 -10.25 11.56 -13.68
CA LEU A 794 -11.05 10.36 -13.91
C LEU A 794 -10.27 9.14 -13.39
N PRO A 795 -10.67 8.57 -12.24
CA PRO A 795 -10.02 7.38 -11.73
C PRO A 795 -10.21 6.19 -12.68
N GLN A 796 -9.14 5.43 -12.91
CA GLN A 796 -9.14 4.24 -13.75
C GLN A 796 -9.72 3.04 -12.97
N VAL A 797 -11.03 3.08 -12.72
CA VAL A 797 -11.73 2.06 -11.93
C VAL A 797 -12.02 0.84 -12.78
N ILE A 798 -11.49 -0.31 -12.36
CA ILE A 798 -11.90 -1.62 -12.87
C ILE A 798 -13.15 -2.03 -12.10
N THR A 799 -14.31 -2.01 -12.75
CA THR A 799 -15.62 -2.18 -12.10
C THR A 799 -15.77 -3.51 -11.36
N ALA A 800 -15.23 -4.59 -11.92
CA ALA A 800 -15.13 -5.90 -11.28
C ALA A 800 -13.66 -6.39 -11.26
N GLY A 801 -12.81 -5.70 -10.51
CA GLY A 801 -11.36 -5.97 -10.46
C GLY A 801 -10.91 -7.09 -9.51
N THR A 802 -11.84 -7.78 -8.85
CA THR A 802 -11.54 -8.94 -7.99
C THR A 802 -12.52 -10.09 -8.26
N VAL A 803 -12.18 -11.31 -7.81
CA VAL A 803 -13.12 -12.46 -7.86
C VAL A 803 -14.38 -12.21 -7.02
N THR A 804 -14.30 -11.36 -6.00
CA THR A 804 -15.47 -10.88 -5.24
C THR A 804 -16.26 -9.80 -5.96
N ARG A 805 -15.89 -9.46 -7.20
CA ARG A 805 -16.48 -8.42 -8.06
C ARG A 805 -16.43 -7.02 -7.44
N ARG A 806 -15.52 -6.78 -6.50
CA ARG A 806 -15.27 -5.44 -5.97
C ARG A 806 -14.48 -4.63 -7.00
N ALA A 807 -14.77 -3.34 -7.06
CA ALA A 807 -13.99 -2.44 -7.87
C ALA A 807 -12.53 -2.35 -7.37
N VAL A 808 -11.62 -2.15 -8.31
CA VAL A 808 -10.20 -1.95 -8.02
C VAL A 808 -9.73 -0.68 -8.69
N GLU A 809 -9.10 0.18 -7.89
CA GLU A 809 -8.33 1.32 -8.35
C GLU A 809 -7.19 1.54 -7.32
N PRO A 810 -5.91 1.64 -7.73
CA PRO A 810 -4.79 1.59 -6.80
C PRO A 810 -4.59 2.82 -5.89
N THR A 811 -5.22 3.96 -6.16
CA THR A 811 -4.88 5.26 -5.55
C THR A 811 -6.00 5.78 -4.64
N TRP A 812 -7.18 6.00 -5.22
CA TRP A 812 -8.38 6.56 -4.62
C TRP A 812 -9.16 5.53 -3.81
N LEU A 813 -9.33 4.30 -4.30
CA LEU A 813 -10.00 3.23 -3.52
C LEU A 813 -9.13 2.67 -2.38
N THR A 814 -7.83 2.97 -2.38
CA THR A 814 -6.91 2.63 -1.29
C THR A 814 -6.51 3.83 -0.43
N ALA A 815 -7.07 5.01 -0.71
CA ALA A 815 -6.73 6.25 -0.03
C ALA A 815 -7.03 6.13 1.48
N SER A 816 -6.00 6.37 2.29
CA SER A 816 -6.15 6.42 3.74
C SER A 816 -6.82 7.72 4.16
N ASN A 817 -7.34 7.75 5.40
CA ASN A 817 -7.78 8.98 6.01
C ASN A 817 -6.57 9.85 6.40
N ALA A 818 -6.82 11.16 6.40
CA ALA A 818 -5.93 12.21 6.88
C ALA A 818 -5.33 11.90 8.26
N GLN A 819 -4.02 12.05 8.40
CA GLN A 819 -3.30 11.90 9.66
C GLN A 819 -2.24 13.00 9.80
N ARG A 820 -2.37 13.81 10.86
CA ARG A 820 -1.49 14.97 11.13
C ARG A 820 0.02 14.65 11.09
N GLY A 821 0.41 13.44 11.48
CA GLY A 821 1.81 13.00 11.49
C GLY A 821 2.28 12.30 10.22
N ARG A 822 1.58 12.43 9.09
CA ARG A 822 1.95 11.78 7.81
C ARG A 822 1.80 12.73 6.64
N VAL A 823 2.91 13.00 5.96
CA VAL A 823 2.97 13.87 4.77
C VAL A 823 2.13 13.27 3.65
N GLY A 824 1.31 14.10 3.01
CA GLY A 824 0.44 13.70 1.89
C GLY A 824 -0.73 12.79 2.25
N SER A 825 -1.05 12.61 3.54
CA SER A 825 -2.22 11.80 3.94
C SER A 825 -3.57 12.47 3.65
N GLU A 826 -3.56 13.77 3.34
CA GLU A 826 -4.73 14.62 3.07
C GLU A 826 -5.31 14.46 1.65
N LEU A 827 -4.88 13.45 0.88
CA LEU A 827 -5.26 13.24 -0.52
C LEU A 827 -6.78 13.38 -0.79
N LYS A 828 -7.62 12.82 0.08
CA LYS A 828 -9.09 12.87 -0.08
C LYS A 828 -9.65 14.30 -0.03
N ALA A 829 -9.02 15.19 0.73
CA ALA A 829 -9.45 16.59 0.86
C ALA A 829 -9.16 17.42 -0.40
N MET A 830 -8.35 16.90 -1.32
CA MET A 830 -8.06 17.56 -2.59
C MET A 830 -9.16 17.37 -3.63
N VAL A 831 -10.11 16.47 -3.38
CA VAL A 831 -11.33 16.37 -4.18
C VAL A 831 -12.24 17.52 -3.77
N GLN A 832 -12.25 18.57 -4.58
CA GLN A 832 -12.98 19.81 -4.31
C GLN A 832 -13.92 20.12 -5.46
N VAL A 833 -15.20 20.27 -5.13
CA VAL A 833 -16.25 20.61 -6.08
C VAL A 833 -16.22 22.10 -6.44
N PRO A 834 -16.58 22.46 -7.69
CA PRO A 834 -16.71 23.86 -8.07
C PRO A 834 -17.88 24.53 -7.33
N PRO A 835 -17.88 25.88 -7.23
CA PRO A 835 -18.95 26.61 -6.56
C PRO A 835 -20.36 26.27 -7.08
N GLY A 836 -21.31 26.17 -6.15
CA GLY A 836 -22.69 25.75 -6.42
C GLY A 836 -22.91 24.23 -6.44
N TYR A 837 -21.87 23.41 -6.25
CA TYR A 837 -21.95 21.95 -6.12
C TYR A 837 -21.49 21.49 -4.74
N HIS A 838 -22.03 20.35 -4.29
CA HIS A 838 -21.67 19.71 -3.03
C HIS A 838 -21.56 18.20 -3.24
N LEU A 839 -20.59 17.54 -2.59
CA LEU A 839 -20.51 16.08 -2.53
C LEU A 839 -21.39 15.60 -1.38
N VAL A 840 -22.35 14.73 -1.68
CA VAL A 840 -23.19 14.07 -0.69
C VAL A 840 -22.83 12.59 -0.69
N GLY A 841 -22.47 12.07 0.47
CA GLY A 841 -22.14 10.66 0.65
C GLY A 841 -22.50 10.22 2.06
N ALA A 842 -22.65 8.91 2.22
CA ALA A 842 -22.87 8.26 3.51
C ALA A 842 -22.00 7.01 3.58
N ASP A 843 -21.48 6.70 4.76
CA ASP A 843 -20.78 5.44 5.03
C ASP A 843 -21.70 4.53 5.84
N VAL A 844 -21.77 3.26 5.44
CA VAL A 844 -22.60 2.27 6.14
C VAL A 844 -21.69 1.50 7.09
N ASP A 845 -21.78 1.82 8.37
CA ASP A 845 -20.99 1.17 9.40
C ASP A 845 -21.16 -0.36 9.37
N SER A 846 -20.04 -1.06 9.23
CA SER A 846 -20.00 -2.53 9.35
C SER A 846 -20.95 -3.27 8.40
N GLN A 847 -21.18 -2.76 7.18
CA GLN A 847 -22.07 -3.36 6.20
C GLN A 847 -21.88 -4.88 6.03
N GLU A 848 -20.62 -5.36 5.96
CA GLU A 848 -20.37 -6.80 5.80
C GLU A 848 -20.72 -7.63 7.04
N LEU A 849 -20.53 -7.07 8.24
CA LEU A 849 -20.94 -7.73 9.49
C LEU A 849 -22.46 -7.84 9.55
N TRP A 850 -23.16 -6.79 9.13
CA TRP A 850 -24.62 -6.77 9.13
C TRP A 850 -25.20 -7.79 8.15
N ILE A 851 -24.65 -7.89 6.93
CA ILE A 851 -25.06 -8.92 5.96
C ILE A 851 -24.84 -10.32 6.53
N ALA A 852 -23.66 -10.57 7.12
CA ALA A 852 -23.38 -11.85 7.76
C ALA A 852 -24.34 -12.16 8.92
N ALA A 853 -24.76 -11.14 9.67
CA ALA A 853 -25.71 -11.29 10.76
C ALA A 853 -27.08 -11.68 10.25
N VAL A 854 -27.62 -10.95 9.27
CA VAL A 854 -28.94 -11.23 8.69
C VAL A 854 -29.00 -12.64 8.10
N LEU A 855 -27.93 -13.11 7.44
CA LEU A 855 -27.85 -14.48 6.91
C LEU A 855 -27.87 -15.55 8.01
N GLY A 856 -27.23 -15.30 9.15
CA GLY A 856 -27.28 -16.20 10.30
C GLY A 856 -28.65 -16.18 10.99
N GLU A 857 -29.24 -15.00 11.13
CA GLU A 857 -30.54 -14.80 11.79
C GLU A 857 -31.70 -15.40 11.01
N SER A 858 -31.65 -15.35 9.67
CA SER A 858 -32.68 -15.96 8.82
C SER A 858 -32.78 -17.46 9.02
N HIS A 859 -31.66 -18.15 9.23
CA HIS A 859 -31.61 -19.59 9.50
C HIS A 859 -31.86 -19.93 10.97
N PHE A 860 -31.54 -19.00 11.89
CA PHE A 860 -31.77 -19.23 13.30
C PHE A 860 -33.27 -19.13 13.62
N ALA A 861 -33.84 -17.94 13.60
CA ALA A 861 -35.22 -17.67 14.04
C ALA A 861 -35.98 -16.68 13.14
N GLY A 862 -35.41 -16.25 12.01
CA GLY A 862 -36.08 -15.35 11.07
C GLY A 862 -36.32 -13.92 11.60
N MET A 863 -35.63 -13.53 12.67
CA MET A 863 -35.85 -12.27 13.38
C MET A 863 -34.57 -11.44 13.48
N HIS A 864 -34.65 -10.14 13.24
CA HIS A 864 -33.51 -9.24 13.46
C HIS A 864 -33.11 -9.18 14.94
N GLY A 865 -31.82 -9.30 15.20
CA GLY A 865 -31.26 -9.29 16.56
C GLY A 865 -31.49 -10.57 17.36
N CYS A 866 -31.93 -11.66 16.73
CA CYS A 866 -32.21 -12.93 17.41
C CYS A 866 -30.96 -13.70 17.83
N THR A 867 -29.83 -13.41 17.18
CA THR A 867 -28.53 -13.98 17.54
C THR A 867 -27.70 -12.96 18.31
N ALA A 868 -26.80 -13.43 19.17
CA ALA A 868 -25.86 -12.55 19.85
C ALA A 868 -25.03 -11.71 18.86
N PHE A 869 -24.68 -12.29 17.70
CA PHE A 869 -23.92 -11.61 16.66
C PHE A 869 -24.69 -10.44 16.01
N GLY A 870 -25.95 -10.65 15.63
CA GLY A 870 -26.78 -9.57 15.08
C GLY A 870 -27.20 -8.54 16.13
N TRP A 871 -27.49 -8.95 17.36
CA TRP A 871 -27.75 -8.04 18.47
C TRP A 871 -26.56 -7.10 18.74
N MET A 872 -25.34 -7.66 18.82
CA MET A 872 -24.10 -6.88 19.01
C MET A 872 -23.81 -5.92 17.85
N THR A 873 -24.33 -6.20 16.66
CA THR A 873 -24.15 -5.36 15.46
C THR A 873 -25.21 -4.24 15.40
N LEU A 874 -26.45 -4.53 15.79
CA LEU A 874 -27.58 -3.58 15.72
C LEU A 874 -27.69 -2.67 16.96
N GLN A 875 -27.47 -3.22 18.16
CA GLN A 875 -27.67 -2.51 19.44
C GLN A 875 -26.40 -2.39 20.28
N GLY A 876 -25.32 -3.06 19.88
CA GLY A 876 -24.06 -3.03 20.61
C GLY A 876 -23.47 -1.62 20.70
N LYS A 877 -23.03 -1.23 21.90
CA LYS A 877 -22.43 0.09 22.17
C LYS A 877 -20.97 -0.06 22.54
N LYS A 878 -20.14 0.82 21.97
CA LYS A 878 -18.73 0.96 22.33
C LYS A 878 -18.55 1.37 23.80
N SER A 879 -19.37 2.30 24.28
CA SER A 879 -19.29 2.81 25.67
C SER A 879 -19.59 1.75 26.72
N GLN A 880 -20.49 0.82 26.43
CA GLN A 880 -20.88 -0.28 27.33
C GLN A 880 -20.08 -1.56 27.08
N GLY A 881 -19.12 -1.54 26.13
CA GLY A 881 -18.36 -2.72 25.73
C GLY A 881 -19.21 -3.85 25.12
N THR A 882 -20.44 -3.55 24.70
CA THR A 882 -21.39 -4.55 24.17
C THR A 882 -21.31 -4.72 22.66
N ASP A 883 -20.57 -3.86 21.95
CA ASP A 883 -20.29 -4.06 20.53
C ASP A 883 -19.36 -5.24 20.29
N LEU A 884 -19.50 -5.84 19.11
CA LEU A 884 -18.75 -7.03 18.70
C LEU A 884 -17.23 -6.88 18.88
N HIS A 885 -16.68 -5.71 18.54
CA HIS A 885 -15.24 -5.48 18.61
C HIS A 885 -14.75 -5.37 20.04
N SER A 886 -15.47 -4.66 20.91
CA SER A 886 -15.09 -4.54 22.32
C SER A 886 -15.22 -5.87 23.06
N ARG A 887 -16.28 -6.65 22.80
CA ARG A 887 -16.43 -8.01 23.35
C ARG A 887 -15.28 -8.93 22.94
N THR A 888 -14.89 -8.88 21.67
CA THR A 888 -13.77 -9.68 21.16
C THR A 888 -12.43 -9.22 21.75
N ALA A 889 -12.25 -7.89 21.90
CA ALA A 889 -11.08 -7.29 22.52
C ALA A 889 -10.92 -7.71 23.99
N GLU A 890 -12.00 -7.68 24.77
CA GLU A 890 -12.06 -8.10 26.17
C GLU A 890 -11.74 -9.60 26.30
N ALA A 891 -12.40 -10.46 25.50
CA ALA A 891 -12.22 -11.90 25.59
C ALA A 891 -10.79 -12.37 25.30
N VAL A 892 -10.06 -11.66 24.42
CA VAL A 892 -8.71 -12.03 23.99
C VAL A 892 -7.62 -11.21 24.72
N GLY A 893 -8.00 -10.10 25.35
CA GLY A 893 -7.09 -9.14 25.99
C GLY A 893 -6.25 -8.36 24.97
N ILE A 894 -6.88 -7.81 23.94
CA ILE A 894 -6.25 -7.01 22.87
C ILE A 894 -6.94 -5.66 22.72
N SER A 895 -6.34 -4.73 21.96
CA SER A 895 -7.00 -3.47 21.64
C SER A 895 -8.22 -3.68 20.72
N ARG A 896 -9.18 -2.75 20.79
CA ARG A 896 -10.37 -2.79 19.93
C ARG A 896 -10.03 -2.73 18.44
N GLU A 897 -9.03 -1.94 18.04
CA GLU A 897 -8.61 -1.84 16.64
C GLU A 897 -8.00 -3.17 16.14
N HIS A 898 -7.23 -3.87 16.99
CA HIS A 898 -6.77 -5.23 16.66
C HIS A 898 -7.95 -6.21 16.56
N ALA A 899 -8.93 -6.12 17.47
CA ALA A 899 -10.12 -6.97 17.43
C ALA A 899 -10.98 -6.76 16.18
N LYS A 900 -11.01 -5.56 15.60
CA LYS A 900 -11.63 -5.33 14.27
C LYS A 900 -10.98 -6.20 13.21
N VAL A 901 -9.64 -6.19 13.12
CA VAL A 901 -8.90 -7.00 12.13
C VAL A 901 -9.24 -8.48 12.29
N PHE A 902 -9.34 -8.99 13.53
CA PHE A 902 -9.77 -10.36 13.79
C PHE A 902 -11.18 -10.66 13.32
N ASN A 903 -12.15 -9.82 13.67
CA ASN A 903 -13.56 -10.04 13.33
C ASN A 903 -13.76 -10.08 11.81
N TYR A 904 -13.15 -9.15 11.08
CA TYR A 904 -13.20 -9.15 9.62
C TYR A 904 -12.45 -10.35 9.03
N GLY A 905 -11.21 -10.62 9.46
CA GLY A 905 -10.45 -11.78 8.99
C GLY A 905 -11.21 -13.10 9.18
N ARG A 906 -11.89 -13.26 10.32
CA ARG A 906 -12.69 -14.44 10.64
C ARG A 906 -13.87 -14.65 9.69
N ILE A 907 -14.57 -13.57 9.31
CA ILE A 907 -15.72 -13.61 8.39
C ILE A 907 -15.27 -13.91 6.97
N TYR A 908 -14.10 -13.42 6.58
CA TYR A 908 -13.46 -13.76 5.30
C TYR A 908 -12.82 -15.17 5.27
N GLY A 909 -13.11 -16.01 6.27
CA GLY A 909 -12.69 -17.41 6.28
C GLY A 909 -11.30 -17.68 6.86
N ALA A 910 -10.67 -16.70 7.54
CA ALA A 910 -9.42 -16.96 8.23
C ALA A 910 -9.60 -18.00 9.35
N GLY A 911 -8.75 -19.03 9.32
CA GLY A 911 -8.73 -20.10 10.31
C GLY A 911 -7.83 -19.81 11.52
N GLN A 912 -7.81 -20.75 12.47
CA GLN A 912 -7.00 -20.66 13.69
C GLN A 912 -5.52 -20.31 13.45
N PRO A 913 -4.79 -20.91 12.47
CA PRO A 913 -3.38 -20.59 12.24
C PRO A 913 -3.14 -19.16 11.78
N PHE A 914 -4.13 -18.51 11.16
CA PHE A 914 -4.04 -17.10 10.81
C PHE A 914 -4.18 -16.23 12.07
N ALA A 915 -5.16 -16.56 12.92
CA ALA A 915 -5.36 -15.81 14.16
C ALA A 915 -4.17 -15.93 15.12
N GLU A 916 -3.55 -17.11 15.22
CA GLU A 916 -2.32 -17.33 15.99
C GLU A 916 -1.19 -16.42 15.52
N ARG A 917 -0.91 -16.41 14.21
CA ARG A 917 0.11 -15.55 13.60
C ARG A 917 -0.16 -14.08 13.86
N LEU A 918 -1.42 -13.65 13.69
CA LEU A 918 -1.80 -12.26 13.90
C LEU A 918 -1.70 -11.84 15.37
N LEU A 919 -2.05 -12.71 16.31
CA LEU A 919 -1.88 -12.47 17.75
C LEU A 919 -0.41 -12.28 18.11
N MET A 920 0.47 -13.11 17.55
CA MET A 920 1.92 -13.01 17.75
C MET A 920 2.51 -11.76 17.12
N GLN A 921 1.95 -11.27 16.00
CA GLN A 921 2.36 -10.00 15.38
C GLN A 921 1.97 -8.79 16.25
N PHE A 922 0.72 -8.77 16.73
CA PHE A 922 0.26 -7.70 17.60
C PHE A 922 0.99 -7.70 18.94
N ASN A 923 1.24 -8.88 19.51
CA ASN A 923 1.96 -9.04 20.75
C ASN A 923 3.05 -10.10 20.61
N HIS A 924 4.29 -9.66 20.39
CA HIS A 924 5.46 -10.52 20.23
C HIS A 924 5.85 -11.28 21.51
N ARG A 925 5.27 -10.92 22.66
CA ARG A 925 5.49 -11.61 23.94
C ARG A 925 4.63 -12.86 24.10
N LEU A 926 3.66 -13.08 23.21
CA LEU A 926 2.83 -14.29 23.23
C LEU A 926 3.62 -15.46 22.64
N SER A 927 3.76 -16.55 23.41
CA SER A 927 4.26 -17.82 22.87
C SER A 927 3.24 -18.41 21.91
N GLN A 928 3.71 -19.25 20.98
CA GLN A 928 2.85 -19.94 20.02
C GLN A 928 1.74 -20.75 20.72
N HIS A 929 2.05 -21.41 21.83
CA HIS A 929 1.06 -22.13 22.63
C HIS A 929 -0.02 -21.20 23.22
N LYS A 930 0.39 -20.09 23.85
CA LYS A 930 -0.55 -19.10 24.40
C LYS A 930 -1.41 -18.45 23.31
N ALA A 931 -0.81 -18.15 22.15
CA ALA A 931 -1.53 -17.63 20.99
C ALA A 931 -2.55 -18.66 20.46
N ALA A 932 -2.19 -19.94 20.40
CA ALA A 932 -3.09 -21.03 20.02
C ALA A 932 -4.26 -21.19 21.00
N CYS A 933 -4.02 -21.18 22.31
CA CYS A 933 -5.08 -21.21 23.31
C CYS A 933 -6.03 -20.02 23.17
N LYS A 934 -5.50 -18.80 23.04
CA LYS A 934 -6.31 -17.59 22.84
C LYS A 934 -7.10 -17.63 21.54
N ALA A 935 -6.50 -18.09 20.44
CA ALA A 935 -7.19 -18.25 19.17
C ALA A 935 -8.33 -19.28 19.31
N LYS A 936 -8.07 -20.46 19.88
CA LYS A 936 -9.09 -21.49 20.14
C LYS A 936 -10.25 -20.94 20.97
N GLN A 937 -9.95 -20.23 22.06
CA GLN A 937 -10.97 -19.61 22.92
C GLN A 937 -11.81 -18.59 22.12
N MET A 938 -11.17 -17.72 21.35
CA MET A 938 -11.85 -16.74 20.50
C MET A 938 -12.79 -17.41 19.48
N TYR A 939 -12.33 -18.45 18.79
CA TYR A 939 -13.16 -19.18 17.83
C TYR A 939 -14.28 -19.97 18.51
N ALA A 940 -14.03 -20.58 19.66
CA ALA A 940 -15.06 -21.29 20.42
C ALA A 940 -16.19 -20.35 20.88
N LEU A 941 -15.84 -19.14 21.35
CA LEU A 941 -16.83 -18.14 21.78
C LEU A 941 -17.71 -17.60 20.65
N THR A 942 -17.23 -17.64 19.40
CA THR A 942 -17.86 -16.91 18.29
C THR A 942 -18.38 -17.79 17.16
N LYS A 943 -17.67 -18.87 16.78
CA LYS A 943 -18.13 -19.88 15.82
C LYS A 943 -18.73 -21.13 16.50
N GLY A 944 -18.55 -21.28 17.81
CA GLY A 944 -18.91 -22.49 18.53
C GLY A 944 -17.89 -23.61 18.35
N LEU A 945 -18.19 -24.78 18.93
CA LEU A 945 -17.40 -25.99 18.78
C LEU A 945 -17.91 -26.80 17.59
N ARG A 946 -17.01 -27.26 16.71
CA ARG A 946 -17.37 -28.14 15.60
C ARG A 946 -17.84 -29.48 16.18
N ARG A 947 -19.14 -29.74 16.17
CA ARG A 947 -19.69 -31.06 16.47
C ARG A 947 -19.41 -31.98 15.28
N SER A 948 -18.68 -33.06 15.49
CA SER A 948 -18.52 -34.12 14.50
C SER A 948 -19.85 -34.83 14.34
N TRP A 949 -20.64 -34.44 13.34
CA TRP A 949 -21.76 -35.25 12.89
C TRP A 949 -21.17 -36.43 12.10
N ASN A 950 -21.09 -37.59 12.75
CA ASN A 950 -20.90 -38.84 12.02
C ASN A 950 -22.19 -39.07 11.24
N TRP A 951 -22.16 -38.84 9.93
CA TRP A 951 -23.16 -39.37 9.01
C TRP A 951 -23.08 -40.89 9.07
N HIS A 952 -23.87 -41.52 9.95
CA HIS A 952 -24.19 -42.93 9.79
C HIS A 952 -25.21 -43.00 8.67
N SER A 953 -24.72 -43.35 7.48
CA SER A 953 -25.54 -43.86 6.40
C SER A 953 -26.22 -45.14 6.90
N HIS A 954 -27.46 -45.04 7.34
CA HIS A 954 -28.37 -46.18 7.29
C HIS A 954 -28.74 -46.37 5.82
N VAL A 955 -28.14 -47.40 5.22
CA VAL A 955 -28.55 -48.00 3.95
C VAL A 955 -29.88 -48.71 4.17
#